data_AF-Q2UIF6-F1
#
_entry.id   AF-Q2UIF6-F1
#
_cell.length_a   1.000
_cell.length_b   1.000
_cell.length_c   1.000
_cell.angle_alpha   90.00
_cell.angle_beta   90.00
_cell.angle_gamma   90.00
#
_symmetry.space_group_name_H-M   'P 1'
#
loop_
_entity.id
_entity.type
_entity.pdbx_description
1 polymer ?
#
loop_
_entity_poly.entity_id
_entity_poly.type
_entity_poly.pdbx_seq_one_letter_code
_entity_poly.pdbx_strand_id
1 'polypeptide(L)'
;MKDNPVGVLVDMKERSLFKSFDKSYHPTYGLGTMSGNIYDTAWIAMVRKPIEGKSVWAFPTAFQALLQQQSHCGSWGGTTSELDSIASTLAALLALQRHAEDSYDADRQDLNSRILKAKAFLDAALKGLNGLLRTCTLPVSLELRLPAILDLLEAEGHTFDFDRTYLNKIQSKKLSKINLDTIFSGPQSSLLHSLEALVGKIDFKGLAHYKVLGSMLASPSATAAYLMYNPVWDDEAEEYIQRAISNGAGHGSGLVAAGYPTTVFEWAWVTTNLIRHGIEPSSRLKEVGKQIESEIELHGVVGFVPKACPDADDTAKALAALALQGAQYSPQVLVDRFEREKHFTTYLYETHTSISTNANVLTALVLLSADDRYQPQIEKCIRYLCDAWFQCDRMVKDKWNISPYYPTMLMCEALMSYIQRWSEGHLAALPDDLMKFQLPITLFQSLIRTLRTQNQDGSWGSSNSAEETAYAVLILKSVAPFSFTNMISAEIKDAINRGVQFILTKGQRSQTDDQLWLDKTLYAIPTVSDSYIMAALQAEDTIDKLAEIPHMLANVSTAMVLKMTEYFSRLPSQMETPKWVIQASVIEAILFGYRLKTLDVFSTGGALGEKYIKYGACFWTLANNSSPEYLLSTWVVYSMIELSIGIFQEDELMEKSLVNLPDFTTDMIADYIDELCNETALCKDSSLHGHSSRTNISDVNEETLTRLKSIRENIGTWFRFVLDDNLKANTSPYHRRDLQKELEMSTLAATQQAKAHRSLNNRLPHSGTECATVSTGQTFYTWLHTSAVHDVKSAVVSKSLVCKIGNGGDVFPTAREKYLAEKLWRQISVEGRLWNDFGSIERDRLASNLNSVNFPEFSSPQSLLLDGDVGTQLLQLAEYEHKCTLSCLNDLTQILDSTGRQTISLYLQMYYRCCVIYSETCVKYAFGSTTAT
;
A
#
# COMPACT_ATOMS: atom_id res chain seq x y z
N MET A 1 14.80 27.67 -33.18
CA MET A 1 14.18 27.70 -31.82
C MET A 1 12.71 27.22 -31.79
N LYS A 2 12.02 26.97 -32.93
CA LYS A 2 10.64 26.41 -32.91
C LYS A 2 10.56 24.87 -32.86
N ASP A 3 11.69 24.15 -32.92
CA ASP A 3 11.70 22.70 -33.12
C ASP A 3 11.95 21.85 -31.85
N ASN A 4 12.03 22.45 -30.66
CA ASN A 4 12.19 21.73 -29.38
C ASN A 4 11.18 22.20 -28.32
N PRO A 5 9.95 21.65 -28.29
CA PRO A 5 8.92 22.05 -27.34
C PRO A 5 9.30 21.77 -25.88
N VAL A 6 10.09 20.71 -25.63
CA VAL A 6 10.60 20.39 -24.28
C VAL A 6 11.56 21.48 -23.80
N GLY A 7 12.55 21.84 -24.62
CA GLY A 7 13.49 22.92 -24.30
C GLY A 7 12.79 24.26 -24.06
N VAL A 8 11.76 24.58 -24.86
CA VAL A 8 10.97 25.80 -24.67
C VAL A 8 10.21 25.78 -23.34
N LEU A 9 9.54 24.67 -22.99
CA LEU A 9 8.82 24.60 -21.72
C LEU A 9 9.77 24.66 -20.53
N VAL A 10 10.90 23.94 -20.59
CA VAL A 10 11.93 23.96 -19.55
C VAL A 10 12.45 25.38 -19.33
N ASP A 11 12.87 26.09 -20.40
CA ASP A 11 13.33 27.48 -20.31
C ASP A 11 12.25 28.41 -19.72
N MET A 12 10.99 28.22 -20.13
CA MET A 12 9.87 29.00 -19.61
C MET A 12 9.64 28.73 -18.12
N LYS A 13 9.68 27.46 -17.70
CA LYS A 13 9.48 27.03 -16.32
C LYS A 13 10.62 27.47 -15.42
N GLU A 14 11.86 27.38 -15.88
CA GLU A 14 13.03 27.87 -15.14
C GLU A 14 12.92 29.37 -14.86
N ARG A 15 12.62 30.18 -15.89
CA ARG A 15 12.41 31.62 -15.71
C ARG A 15 11.24 31.91 -14.80
N SER A 16 10.16 31.14 -14.91
CA SER A 16 8.99 31.33 -14.07
C SER A 16 9.25 30.96 -12.61
N LEU A 17 9.97 29.87 -12.37
CA LEU A 17 10.42 29.39 -11.07
C LEU A 17 11.26 30.46 -10.38
N PHE A 18 12.34 30.91 -11.02
CA PHE A 18 13.23 31.92 -10.41
C PHE A 18 12.52 33.27 -10.19
N LYS A 19 11.67 33.70 -11.13
CA LYS A 19 10.84 34.89 -10.94
C LYS A 19 9.84 34.73 -9.79
N SER A 20 9.30 33.53 -9.58
CA SER A 20 8.39 33.23 -8.47
C SER A 20 9.14 33.32 -7.14
N PHE A 21 10.32 32.69 -7.05
CA PHE A 21 11.22 32.77 -5.89
C PHE A 21 11.61 34.21 -5.55
N ASP A 22 12.04 35.00 -6.53
CA ASP A 22 12.43 36.39 -6.30
C ASP A 22 11.26 37.25 -5.82
N LYS A 23 10.04 36.98 -6.31
CA LYS A 23 8.83 37.71 -5.90
C LYS A 23 8.30 37.32 -4.53
N SER A 24 8.44 36.06 -4.15
CA SER A 24 7.94 35.55 -2.86
C SER A 24 8.94 35.72 -1.72
N TYR A 25 10.18 36.10 -2.02
CA TYR A 25 11.22 36.30 -1.01
C TYR A 25 11.07 37.62 -0.25
N HIS A 26 11.08 37.53 1.07
CA HIS A 26 11.24 38.66 1.97
C HIS A 26 12.56 38.53 2.76
N PRO A 27 13.38 39.59 2.92
CA PRO A 27 14.67 39.50 3.62
C PRO A 27 14.57 38.98 5.07
N THR A 28 13.53 39.41 5.80
CA THR A 28 13.25 38.98 7.18
C THR A 28 12.44 37.68 7.27
N TYR A 29 11.31 37.62 6.55
CA TYR A 29 10.35 36.52 6.67
C TYR A 29 10.65 35.34 5.75
N GLY A 30 11.58 35.43 4.79
CA GLY A 30 11.92 34.34 3.89
C GLY A 30 10.93 34.13 2.75
N LEU A 31 10.86 32.90 2.24
CA LEU A 31 10.03 32.47 1.11
C LEU A 31 8.70 31.86 1.57
N GLY A 32 7.65 32.03 0.76
CA GLY A 32 6.42 31.27 0.90
C GLY A 32 5.53 31.33 -0.34
N THR A 33 5.40 30.21 -1.05
CA THR A 33 4.54 30.08 -2.24
C THR A 33 3.40 29.06 -2.08
N MET A 34 3.29 28.45 -0.91
CA MET A 34 2.17 27.59 -0.52
C MET A 34 0.83 28.29 -0.79
N SER A 35 -0.09 27.62 -1.49
CA SER A 35 -1.39 28.19 -1.85
C SER A 35 -2.22 28.57 -0.61
N GLY A 36 -3.01 29.64 -0.73
CA GLY A 36 -3.92 30.08 0.32
C GLY A 36 -5.04 29.05 0.59
N ASN A 37 -5.51 28.99 1.84
CA ASN A 37 -6.58 28.12 2.28
C ASN A 37 -7.63 28.88 3.12
N ILE A 38 -8.82 28.29 3.24
CA ILE A 38 -9.93 28.90 3.97
C ILE A 38 -9.85 28.67 5.48
N TYR A 39 -9.40 27.51 5.92
CA TYR A 39 -9.31 27.18 7.34
C TYR A 39 -8.53 28.24 8.14
N ASP A 40 -7.29 28.53 7.75
CA ASP A 40 -6.44 29.54 8.42
C ASP A 40 -6.99 30.96 8.24
N THR A 41 -7.52 31.28 7.05
CA THR A 41 -8.15 32.58 6.77
C THR A 41 -9.35 32.83 7.71
N ALA A 42 -10.14 31.79 8.00
CA ALA A 42 -11.27 31.87 8.92
C ALA A 42 -10.84 32.16 10.36
N TRP A 43 -9.74 31.56 10.82
CA TRP A 43 -9.16 31.85 12.13
C TRP A 43 -8.68 33.30 12.25
N ILE A 44 -8.01 33.82 11.22
CA ILE A 44 -7.57 35.22 11.17
C ILE A 44 -8.76 36.18 11.22
N ALA A 45 -9.83 35.88 10.48
CA ALA A 45 -11.02 36.74 10.44
C ALA A 45 -11.69 36.92 11.80
N MET A 46 -11.44 36.03 12.77
CA MET A 46 -11.99 36.11 14.12
C MET A 46 -11.15 36.94 15.11
N VAL A 47 -9.98 37.46 14.70
CA VAL A 47 -9.09 38.18 15.62
C VAL A 47 -9.64 39.58 15.91
N ARG A 48 -9.89 39.85 17.19
CA ARG A 48 -10.33 41.16 17.71
C ARG A 48 -9.20 41.85 18.46
N LYS A 49 -8.89 43.09 18.06
CA LYS A 49 -7.91 43.96 18.72
C LYS A 49 -8.60 44.92 19.68
N PRO A 50 -8.18 45.00 20.96
CA PRO A 50 -8.67 46.02 21.87
C PRO A 50 -8.03 47.39 21.53
N ILE A 51 -8.85 48.40 21.25
CA ILE A 51 -8.42 49.79 20.98
C ILE A 51 -9.30 50.74 21.81
N GLU A 52 -8.69 51.49 22.74
CA GLU A 52 -9.32 52.60 23.49
C GLU A 52 -10.71 52.27 24.07
N GLY A 53 -10.85 51.09 24.69
CA GLY A 53 -12.11 50.64 25.32
C GLY A 53 -13.15 50.09 24.34
N LYS A 54 -12.83 49.99 23.05
CA LYS A 54 -13.60 49.28 22.02
C LYS A 54 -12.82 48.09 21.49
N SER A 55 -13.51 47.20 20.80
CA SER A 55 -12.91 46.04 20.15
C SER A 55 -13.20 46.08 18.65
N VAL A 56 -12.15 46.01 17.82
CA VAL A 56 -12.25 46.05 16.36
C VAL A 56 -11.70 44.77 15.74
N TRP A 57 -12.22 44.38 14.57
CA TRP A 57 -11.65 43.29 13.79
C TRP A 57 -10.27 43.69 13.25
N ALA A 58 -9.23 42.95 13.63
CA ALA A 58 -7.85 43.30 13.30
C ALA A 58 -7.54 43.11 11.80
N PHE A 59 -8.19 42.12 11.16
CA PHE A 59 -7.90 41.70 9.79
C PHE A 59 -9.18 41.62 8.93
N PRO A 60 -9.84 42.75 8.63
CA PRO A 60 -11.11 42.75 7.91
C PRO A 60 -11.01 42.19 6.48
N THR A 61 -9.84 42.26 5.85
CA THR A 61 -9.61 41.68 4.50
C THR A 61 -9.75 40.15 4.50
N ALA A 62 -9.34 39.47 5.59
CA ALA A 62 -9.52 38.02 5.71
C ALA A 62 -11.01 37.64 5.73
N PHE A 63 -11.84 38.41 6.44
CA PHE A 63 -13.28 38.18 6.45
C PHE A 63 -13.91 38.43 5.07
N GLN A 64 -13.48 39.48 4.35
CA GLN A 64 -13.93 39.73 2.98
C GLN A 64 -13.58 38.57 2.04
N ALA A 65 -12.37 38.00 2.17
CA ALA A 65 -11.97 36.83 1.40
C ALA A 65 -12.87 35.62 1.65
N LEU A 66 -13.26 35.36 2.91
CA LEU A 66 -14.20 34.28 3.24
C LEU A 66 -15.56 34.47 2.55
N LEU A 67 -16.12 35.68 2.60
CA LEU A 67 -17.41 35.98 1.98
C LEU A 67 -17.40 35.77 0.46
N GLN A 68 -16.27 36.10 -0.19
CA GLN A 68 -16.08 35.94 -1.63
C GLN A 68 -15.89 34.48 -2.05
N GLN A 69 -15.40 33.62 -1.15
CA GLN A 69 -15.08 32.23 -1.46
C GLN A 69 -16.15 31.20 -1.08
N GLN A 70 -17.28 31.63 -0.51
CA GLN A 70 -18.37 30.70 -0.22
C GLN A 70 -18.95 30.14 -1.52
N SER A 71 -19.03 28.81 -1.62
CA SER A 71 -19.61 28.13 -2.76
C SER A 71 -21.14 28.28 -2.80
N HIS A 72 -21.75 27.94 -3.95
CA HIS A 72 -23.20 27.98 -4.10
C HIS A 72 -23.95 27.05 -3.13
N CYS A 73 -23.36 25.90 -2.77
CA CYS A 73 -23.93 24.97 -1.78
C CYS A 73 -23.64 25.37 -0.33
N GLY A 74 -22.91 26.47 -0.11
CA GLY A 74 -22.62 27.01 1.22
C GLY A 74 -21.30 26.54 1.83
N SER A 75 -20.56 25.66 1.16
CA SER A 75 -19.27 25.15 1.61
C SER A 75 -18.09 26.06 1.25
N TRP A 76 -16.94 25.77 1.84
CA TRP A 76 -15.61 26.22 1.43
C TRP A 76 -14.69 25.02 1.20
N GLY A 77 -13.45 25.22 0.71
CA GLY A 77 -12.42 24.18 0.67
C GLY A 77 -12.32 23.36 -0.64
N GLY A 78 -12.68 23.94 -1.79
CA GLY A 78 -12.55 23.31 -3.11
C GLY A 78 -13.43 22.07 -3.31
N THR A 79 -13.42 21.49 -4.52
CA THR A 79 -14.19 20.26 -4.84
C THR A 79 -13.34 18.99 -4.81
N THR A 80 -12.04 19.11 -4.58
CA THR A 80 -11.05 18.02 -4.70
C THR A 80 -10.89 17.20 -3.41
N SER A 81 -11.26 17.74 -2.25
CA SER A 81 -11.17 17.06 -0.95
C SER A 81 -12.37 17.36 -0.06
N GLU A 82 -13.23 16.36 0.15
CA GLU A 82 -14.42 16.51 1.00
C GLU A 82 -14.05 16.74 2.48
N LEU A 83 -12.95 16.14 2.97
CA LEU A 83 -12.43 16.40 4.32
C LEU A 83 -12.00 17.85 4.51
N ASP A 84 -11.34 18.43 3.50
CA ASP A 84 -10.97 19.84 3.52
C ASP A 84 -12.24 20.70 3.50
N SER A 85 -13.22 20.35 2.65
CA SER A 85 -14.46 21.10 2.60
C SER A 85 -15.19 21.12 3.95
N ILE A 86 -15.23 20.00 4.67
CA ILE A 86 -15.79 19.92 6.02
C ILE A 86 -15.02 20.82 6.99
N ALA A 87 -13.69 20.66 7.07
CA ALA A 87 -12.86 21.40 8.03
C ALA A 87 -12.90 22.92 7.78
N SER A 88 -12.77 23.33 6.51
CA SER A 88 -12.83 24.74 6.10
C SER A 88 -14.22 25.35 6.33
N THR A 89 -15.31 24.60 6.07
CA THR A 89 -16.68 25.10 6.29
C THR A 89 -17.01 25.24 7.78
N LEU A 90 -16.53 24.34 8.64
CA LEU A 90 -16.68 24.49 10.09
C LEU A 90 -16.02 25.79 10.59
N ALA A 91 -14.81 26.08 10.13
CA ALA A 91 -14.10 27.29 10.53
C ALA A 91 -14.75 28.56 9.98
N ALA A 92 -15.16 28.55 8.71
CA ALA A 92 -15.86 29.66 8.10
C ALA A 92 -17.22 29.93 8.76
N LEU A 93 -17.98 28.88 9.12
CA LEU A 93 -19.24 29.02 9.85
C LEU A 93 -19.03 29.72 11.20
N LEU A 94 -18.01 29.32 11.96
CA LEU A 94 -17.68 29.95 13.24
C LEU A 94 -17.32 31.43 13.06
N ALA A 95 -16.52 31.76 12.04
CA ALA A 95 -16.18 33.14 11.73
C ALA A 95 -17.42 33.98 11.34
N LEU A 96 -18.29 33.45 10.47
CA LEU A 96 -19.53 34.14 10.09
C LEU A 96 -20.45 34.38 11.28
N GLN A 97 -20.60 33.40 12.17
CA GLN A 97 -21.43 33.50 13.36
C GLN A 97 -20.97 34.65 14.26
N ARG A 98 -19.66 34.75 14.55
CA ARG A 98 -19.10 35.81 15.39
C ARG A 98 -19.20 37.20 14.77
N HIS A 99 -19.09 37.32 13.45
CA HIS A 99 -19.30 38.60 12.76
C HIS A 99 -20.77 39.01 12.72
N ALA A 100 -21.71 38.05 12.65
CA ALA A 100 -23.14 38.33 12.63
C ALA A 100 -23.66 38.97 13.93
N GLU A 101 -22.97 38.75 15.06
CA GLU A 101 -23.29 39.37 16.35
C GLU A 101 -23.00 40.87 16.38
N ASP A 102 -21.99 41.31 15.62
CA ASP A 102 -21.53 42.71 15.54
C ASP A 102 -22.12 43.49 14.34
N SER A 103 -22.94 42.85 13.51
CA SER A 103 -23.40 43.40 12.22
C SER A 103 -24.73 44.16 12.29
N TYR A 104 -24.90 45.18 11.43
CA TYR A 104 -26.15 45.92 11.24
C TYR A 104 -27.20 45.09 10.47
N ASP A 105 -28.48 45.48 10.53
CA ASP A 105 -29.62 44.65 10.07
C ASP A 105 -29.51 44.11 8.63
N ALA A 106 -29.06 44.90 7.65
CA ALA A 106 -28.95 44.46 6.26
C ALA A 106 -27.81 43.45 6.04
N ASP A 107 -26.63 43.71 6.61
CA ASP A 107 -25.48 42.81 6.56
C ASP A 107 -25.77 41.51 7.33
N ARG A 108 -26.50 41.63 8.45
CA ARG A 108 -26.93 40.50 9.27
C ARG A 108 -27.85 39.55 8.51
N GLN A 109 -28.72 40.04 7.62
CA GLN A 109 -29.56 39.17 6.79
C GLN A 109 -28.75 38.35 5.78
N ASP A 110 -27.76 38.97 5.11
CA ASP A 110 -26.86 38.26 4.20
C ASP A 110 -26.06 37.20 4.96
N LEU A 111 -25.44 37.57 6.09
CA LEU A 111 -24.69 36.64 6.93
C LEU A 111 -25.54 35.47 7.42
N ASN A 112 -26.77 35.71 7.87
CA ASN A 112 -27.69 34.65 8.28
C ASN A 112 -28.00 33.68 7.13
N SER A 113 -28.18 34.19 5.90
CA SER A 113 -28.38 33.35 4.71
C SER A 113 -27.16 32.45 4.44
N ARG A 114 -25.95 33.01 4.57
CA ARG A 114 -24.69 32.28 4.39
C ARG A 114 -24.47 31.22 5.46
N ILE A 115 -24.75 31.55 6.73
CA ILE A 115 -24.71 30.65 7.88
C ILE A 115 -25.65 29.47 7.66
N LEU A 116 -26.90 29.71 7.23
CA LEU A 116 -27.88 28.66 6.97
C LEU A 116 -27.42 27.68 5.88
N LYS A 117 -26.82 28.19 4.80
CA LYS A 117 -26.28 27.34 3.72
C LYS A 117 -25.09 26.49 4.20
N ALA A 118 -24.16 27.10 4.93
CA ALA A 118 -23.01 26.40 5.50
C ALA A 118 -23.44 25.28 6.45
N LYS A 119 -24.43 25.55 7.31
CA LYS A 119 -25.02 24.55 8.21
C LYS A 119 -25.68 23.41 7.43
N ALA A 120 -26.49 23.72 6.42
CA ALA A 120 -27.15 22.72 5.58
C ALA A 120 -26.16 21.81 4.85
N PHE A 121 -25.03 22.36 4.37
CA PHE A 121 -23.95 21.56 3.80
C PHE A 121 -23.35 20.61 4.85
N LEU A 122 -23.01 21.11 6.04
CA LEU A 122 -22.39 20.32 7.11
C LEU A 122 -23.32 19.21 7.63
N ASP A 123 -24.62 19.47 7.76
CA ASP A 123 -25.63 18.46 8.15
C ASP A 123 -25.68 17.26 7.17
N ALA A 124 -25.31 17.48 5.91
CA ALA A 124 -25.18 16.42 4.91
C ALA A 124 -23.78 15.78 4.93
N ALA A 125 -22.72 16.59 4.84
CA ALA A 125 -21.35 16.12 4.67
C ALA A 125 -20.83 15.33 5.89
N LEU A 126 -21.17 15.75 7.11
CA LEU A 126 -20.71 15.08 8.34
C LEU A 126 -21.21 13.64 8.48
N LYS A 127 -22.31 13.27 7.81
CA LYS A 127 -22.81 11.88 7.78
C LYS A 127 -21.83 10.92 7.11
N GLY A 128 -21.03 11.41 6.16
CA GLY A 128 -19.98 10.64 5.48
C GLY A 128 -18.62 10.61 6.20
N LEU A 129 -18.44 11.39 7.27
CA LEU A 129 -17.13 11.65 7.88
C LEU A 129 -16.41 10.36 8.31
N ASN A 130 -17.12 9.38 8.88
CA ASN A 130 -16.49 8.13 9.30
C ASN A 130 -15.94 7.30 8.14
N GLY A 131 -16.55 7.38 6.94
CA GLY A 131 -16.01 6.77 5.74
C GLY A 131 -14.71 7.45 5.32
N LEU A 132 -14.75 8.79 5.24
CA LEU A 132 -13.60 9.62 4.85
C LEU A 132 -12.39 9.43 5.78
N LEU A 133 -12.60 9.44 7.11
CA LEU A 133 -11.52 9.26 8.09
C LEU A 133 -10.85 7.88 8.00
N ARG A 134 -11.51 6.88 7.40
CA ARG A 134 -10.97 5.53 7.22
C ARG A 134 -10.21 5.35 5.90
N THR A 135 -10.57 6.11 4.87
CA THR A 135 -10.07 5.91 3.50
C THR A 135 -9.06 6.97 3.07
N CYS A 136 -9.18 8.19 3.58
CA CYS A 136 -8.33 9.32 3.23
C CYS A 136 -7.07 9.40 4.11
N THR A 137 -6.01 9.98 3.56
CA THR A 137 -4.88 10.48 4.35
C THR A 137 -5.36 11.67 5.19
N LEU A 138 -5.07 11.64 6.50
CA LEU A 138 -5.55 12.67 7.42
C LEU A 138 -4.67 13.93 7.35
N PRO A 139 -5.26 15.12 7.15
CA PRO A 139 -4.57 16.40 7.32
C PRO A 139 -4.01 16.57 8.74
N VAL A 140 -3.02 17.46 8.87
CA VAL A 140 -2.29 17.75 10.11
C VAL A 140 -3.27 18.06 11.24
N SER A 141 -3.14 17.31 12.33
CA SER A 141 -3.91 17.44 13.58
C SER A 141 -5.43 17.44 13.39
N LEU A 142 -5.98 16.88 12.29
CA LEU A 142 -7.41 16.88 12.03
C LEU A 142 -8.19 16.22 13.19
N GLU A 143 -7.63 15.17 13.78
CA GLU A 143 -8.19 14.45 14.93
C GLU A 143 -8.28 15.30 16.21
N LEU A 144 -7.58 16.43 16.29
CA LEU A 144 -7.66 17.39 17.39
C LEU A 144 -8.47 18.64 17.00
N ARG A 145 -8.29 19.13 15.76
CA ARG A 145 -8.93 20.35 15.24
C ARG A 145 -10.43 20.18 15.04
N LEU A 146 -10.89 19.06 14.48
CA LEU A 146 -12.32 18.84 14.24
C LEU A 146 -13.14 18.82 15.54
N PRO A 147 -12.74 18.08 16.60
CA PRO A 147 -13.44 18.16 17.88
C PRO A 147 -13.44 19.58 18.47
N ALA A 148 -12.29 20.26 18.47
CA ALA A 148 -12.18 21.60 19.05
C ALA A 148 -13.10 22.62 18.36
N ILE A 149 -13.20 22.58 17.03
CA ILE A 149 -14.06 23.53 16.30
C ILE A 149 -15.55 23.20 16.45
N LEU A 150 -15.90 21.92 16.59
CA LEU A 150 -17.26 21.50 16.92
C LEU A 150 -17.67 21.97 18.32
N ASP A 151 -16.78 21.87 19.31
CA ASP A 151 -17.03 22.37 20.67
C ASP A 151 -17.25 23.90 20.67
N LEU A 152 -16.47 24.64 19.87
CA LEU A 152 -16.64 26.09 19.71
C LEU A 152 -17.95 26.44 19.01
N LEU A 153 -18.34 25.71 17.96
CA LEU A 153 -19.62 25.91 17.27
C LEU A 153 -20.81 25.57 18.16
N GLU A 154 -20.72 24.54 18.99
CA GLU A 154 -21.75 24.17 19.95
C GLU A 154 -21.99 25.30 20.97
N ALA A 155 -20.92 25.94 21.45
CA ALA A 155 -21.01 27.11 22.34
C ALA A 155 -21.73 28.31 21.67
N GLU A 156 -21.70 28.39 20.35
CA GLU A 156 -22.37 29.43 19.54
C GLU A 156 -23.77 28.97 19.04
N GLY A 157 -24.27 27.83 19.55
CA GLY A 157 -25.62 27.32 19.23
C GLY A 157 -25.71 26.45 17.97
N HIS A 158 -24.59 25.99 17.41
CA HIS A 158 -24.55 25.12 16.23
C HIS A 158 -24.16 23.69 16.60
N THR A 159 -25.13 22.77 16.60
CA THR A 159 -24.93 21.34 16.85
C THR A 159 -25.16 20.50 15.59
N PHE A 160 -24.39 19.42 15.43
CA PHE A 160 -24.49 18.49 14.29
C PHE A 160 -24.61 17.03 14.78
N ASP A 161 -25.57 16.31 14.22
CA ASP A 161 -25.83 14.89 14.52
C ASP A 161 -25.18 13.97 13.48
N PHE A 162 -24.17 13.21 13.89
CA PHE A 162 -23.46 12.24 13.06
C PHE A 162 -22.69 11.23 13.94
N ASP A 163 -22.29 10.10 13.36
CA ASP A 163 -21.51 9.08 14.07
C ASP A 163 -20.07 9.55 14.34
N ARG A 164 -19.75 9.83 15.60
CA ARG A 164 -18.42 10.27 16.07
C ARG A 164 -17.47 9.13 16.48
N THR A 165 -17.88 7.87 16.35
CA THR A 165 -17.15 6.72 16.93
C THR A 165 -15.70 6.63 16.45
N TYR A 166 -15.47 6.74 15.14
CA TYR A 166 -14.11 6.64 14.60
C TYR A 166 -13.27 7.89 14.90
N LEU A 167 -13.87 9.09 14.83
CA LEU A 167 -13.23 10.35 15.21
C LEU A 167 -12.72 10.28 16.67
N ASN A 168 -13.55 9.84 17.61
CA ASN A 168 -13.17 9.69 19.02
C ASN A 168 -12.05 8.66 19.20
N LYS A 169 -12.05 7.59 18.41
CA LYS A 169 -10.98 6.57 18.42
C LYS A 169 -9.63 7.16 18.00
N ILE A 170 -9.57 7.89 16.88
CA ILE A 170 -8.31 8.48 16.39
C ILE A 170 -7.84 9.62 17.30
N GLN A 171 -8.76 10.41 17.86
CA GLN A 171 -8.45 11.45 18.85
C GLN A 171 -7.83 10.83 20.11
N SER A 172 -8.46 9.79 20.68
CA SER A 172 -7.97 9.12 21.89
C SER A 172 -6.57 8.52 21.68
N LYS A 173 -6.30 7.96 20.49
CA LYS A 173 -4.97 7.45 20.11
C LYS A 173 -3.92 8.55 20.04
N LYS A 174 -4.30 9.77 19.62
CA LYS A 174 -3.39 10.92 19.57
C LYS A 174 -3.13 11.47 20.96
N LEU A 175 -4.18 11.66 21.76
CA LEU A 175 -4.08 12.17 23.13
C LEU A 175 -3.31 11.22 24.06
N SER A 176 -3.34 9.90 23.84
CA SER A 176 -2.54 8.97 24.64
C SER A 176 -1.01 9.13 24.48
N LYS A 177 -0.55 9.88 23.47
CA LYS A 177 0.87 10.21 23.24
C LYS A 177 1.24 11.63 23.70
N ILE A 178 0.29 12.42 24.16
CA ILE A 178 0.49 13.84 24.48
C ILE A 178 0.09 14.08 25.93
N ASN A 179 1.01 14.64 26.71
CA ASN A 179 0.66 15.21 28.01
C ASN A 179 0.53 16.73 27.86
N LEU A 180 -0.70 17.24 27.84
CA LEU A 180 -0.99 18.66 27.62
C LEU A 180 -0.38 19.57 28.71
N ASP A 181 -0.19 19.06 29.94
CA ASP A 181 0.38 19.84 31.03
C ASP A 181 1.88 20.11 30.85
N THR A 182 2.58 19.21 30.14
CA THR A 182 4.05 19.25 30.02
C THR A 182 4.56 19.41 28.59
N ILE A 183 3.69 19.38 27.58
CA ILE A 183 4.10 19.38 26.16
C ILE A 183 4.85 20.65 25.74
N PHE A 184 4.63 21.75 26.46
CA PHE A 184 5.31 23.04 26.27
C PHE A 184 6.27 23.37 27.43
N SER A 185 6.77 22.36 28.14
CA SER A 185 7.81 22.54 29.17
C SER A 185 9.21 22.16 28.67
N GLY A 186 9.32 21.63 27.44
CA GLY A 186 10.56 21.13 26.86
C GLY A 186 10.90 21.79 25.51
N PRO A 187 11.62 21.07 24.62
CA PRO A 187 11.85 21.51 23.24
C PRO A 187 10.53 21.84 22.53
N GLN A 188 10.59 22.72 21.52
CA GLN A 188 9.41 23.06 20.71
C GLN A 188 8.68 21.80 20.22
N SER A 189 7.35 21.83 20.35
CA SER A 189 6.45 20.77 19.90
C SER A 189 5.80 21.15 18.58
N SER A 190 5.61 20.19 17.69
CA SER A 190 4.86 20.40 16.45
C SER A 190 3.39 20.78 16.68
N LEU A 191 2.84 20.56 17.88
CA LEU A 191 1.51 21.04 18.25
C LEU A 191 1.40 22.58 18.29
N LEU A 192 2.53 23.31 18.32
CA LEU A 192 2.52 24.77 18.14
C LEU A 192 1.89 25.18 16.79
N HIS A 193 1.94 24.31 15.78
CA HIS A 193 1.33 24.56 14.48
C HIS A 193 -0.21 24.37 14.48
N SER A 194 -0.79 23.82 15.55
CA SER A 194 -2.23 23.58 15.67
C SER A 194 -2.78 24.06 17.03
N LEU A 195 -2.29 25.20 17.53
CA LEU A 195 -2.70 25.74 18.83
C LEU A 195 -4.20 26.01 18.92
N GLU A 196 -4.86 26.30 17.80
CA GLU A 196 -6.30 26.50 17.74
C GLU A 196 -7.09 25.25 18.20
N ALA A 197 -6.51 24.05 18.11
CA ALA A 197 -7.11 22.81 18.61
C ALA A 197 -7.06 22.66 20.14
N LEU A 198 -6.25 23.50 20.80
CA LEU A 198 -5.96 23.46 22.23
C LEU A 198 -6.63 24.61 23.00
N VAL A 199 -7.48 25.40 22.34
CA VAL A 199 -8.32 26.42 22.97
C VAL A 199 -9.12 25.81 24.12
N GLY A 200 -9.05 26.45 25.29
CA GLY A 200 -9.70 25.99 26.51
C GLY A 200 -9.02 24.81 27.22
N LYS A 201 -7.88 24.31 26.69
CA LYS A 201 -7.17 23.12 27.22
C LYS A 201 -5.77 23.44 27.76
N ILE A 202 -5.19 24.59 27.40
CA ILE A 202 -3.86 25.03 27.83
C ILE A 202 -3.87 26.53 28.18
N ASP A 203 -2.82 26.98 28.89
CA ASP A 203 -2.57 28.42 29.12
C ASP A 203 -1.73 29.01 27.98
N PHE A 204 -2.29 29.99 27.27
CA PHE A 204 -1.64 30.68 26.16
C PHE A 204 -0.63 31.76 26.61
N LYS A 205 -0.71 32.24 27.86
CA LYS A 205 0.12 33.34 28.37
C LYS A 205 1.62 33.00 28.32
N GLY A 206 1.97 31.74 28.52
CA GLY A 206 3.35 31.27 28.55
C GLY A 206 4.01 31.10 27.18
N LEU A 207 3.28 31.23 26.07
CA LEU A 207 3.75 30.76 24.76
C LEU A 207 4.61 31.77 23.98
N ALA A 208 4.69 33.03 24.42
CA ALA A 208 5.38 34.10 23.68
C ALA A 208 6.84 33.79 23.29
N HIS A 209 7.56 33.03 24.13
CA HIS A 209 8.96 32.67 23.89
C HIS A 209 9.17 31.61 22.80
N TYR A 210 8.08 30.96 22.32
CA TYR A 210 8.13 30.00 21.22
C TYR A 210 7.98 30.63 19.84
N LYS A 211 7.69 31.94 19.76
CA LYS A 211 7.52 32.62 18.50
C LYS A 211 8.81 32.59 17.68
N VAL A 212 8.66 32.38 16.38
CA VAL A 212 9.72 32.54 15.38
C VAL A 212 9.19 33.46 14.31
N LEU A 213 9.85 34.60 14.10
CA LEU A 213 9.39 35.65 13.18
C LEU A 213 7.95 36.10 13.49
N GLY A 214 7.64 36.35 14.77
CA GLY A 214 6.29 36.67 15.24
C GLY A 214 5.26 35.53 15.23
N SER A 215 5.55 34.41 14.58
CA SER A 215 4.57 33.32 14.36
C SER A 215 4.66 32.20 15.40
N MET A 216 3.53 31.53 15.64
CA MET A 216 3.50 30.23 16.30
C MET A 216 3.71 29.12 15.25
N LEU A 217 4.96 28.66 15.16
CA LEU A 217 5.41 27.63 14.23
C LEU A 217 4.91 27.87 12.79
N ALA A 218 5.07 29.11 12.31
CA ALA A 218 4.71 29.55 10.97
C ALA A 218 3.24 29.30 10.57
N SER A 219 2.33 29.08 11.53
CA SER A 219 0.91 28.91 11.26
C SER A 219 0.13 30.21 11.48
N PRO A 220 -0.61 30.69 10.48
CA PRO A 220 -1.52 31.82 10.68
C PRO A 220 -2.71 31.51 11.60
N SER A 221 -3.35 30.33 11.51
CA SER A 221 -4.43 29.95 12.45
C SER A 221 -3.97 29.87 13.90
N ALA A 222 -2.81 29.24 14.16
CA ALA A 222 -2.26 29.10 15.50
C ALA A 222 -1.85 30.47 16.07
N THR A 223 -1.30 31.34 15.23
CA THR A 223 -0.94 32.71 15.64
C THR A 223 -2.18 33.57 15.90
N ALA A 224 -3.25 33.40 15.11
CA ALA A 224 -4.55 34.03 15.37
C ALA A 224 -5.16 33.53 16.69
N ALA A 225 -5.13 32.23 16.97
CA ALA A 225 -5.55 31.69 18.26
C ALA A 225 -4.70 32.24 19.41
N TYR A 226 -3.38 32.35 19.23
CA TYR A 226 -2.52 32.99 20.21
C TYR A 226 -2.90 34.44 20.50
N LEU A 227 -3.17 35.26 19.47
CA LEU A 227 -3.64 36.64 19.67
C LEU A 227 -5.02 36.73 20.35
N MET A 228 -5.93 35.79 20.06
CA MET A 228 -7.28 35.79 20.65
C MET A 228 -7.30 35.35 22.11
N TYR A 229 -6.43 34.41 22.50
CA TYR A 229 -6.47 33.76 23.81
C TYR A 229 -5.31 34.15 24.74
N ASN A 230 -4.33 34.92 24.25
CA ASN A 230 -3.33 35.56 25.12
C ASN A 230 -3.93 36.85 25.72
N PRO A 231 -3.89 37.04 27.06
CA PRO A 231 -4.39 38.27 27.69
C PRO A 231 -3.63 39.54 27.30
N VAL A 232 -2.44 39.42 26.72
CA VAL A 232 -1.61 40.55 26.28
C VAL A 232 -1.53 40.55 24.76
N TRP A 233 -1.89 41.68 24.15
CA TRP A 233 -1.73 41.87 22.71
C TRP A 233 -0.26 41.86 22.32
N ASP A 234 0.05 41.23 21.18
CA ASP A 234 1.42 40.98 20.74
C ASP A 234 1.61 41.55 19.33
N ASP A 235 2.27 42.71 19.24
CA ASP A 235 2.45 43.45 17.99
C ASP A 235 3.30 42.66 16.97
N GLU A 236 4.21 41.80 17.41
CA GLU A 236 5.03 40.97 16.53
C GLU A 236 4.19 39.88 15.85
N ALA A 237 3.27 39.28 16.60
CA ALA A 237 2.33 38.29 16.07
C ALA A 237 1.29 38.92 15.13
N GLU A 238 0.84 40.15 15.43
CA GLU A 238 0.02 40.93 14.50
C GLU A 238 0.78 41.25 13.21
N GLU A 239 2.03 41.74 13.31
CA GLU A 239 2.85 42.04 12.12
C GLU A 239 3.04 40.77 11.28
N TYR A 240 3.34 39.63 11.89
CA TYR A 240 3.43 38.36 11.18
C TYR A 240 2.19 38.06 10.32
N ILE A 241 0.98 38.16 10.89
CA ILE A 241 -0.26 37.89 10.15
C ILE A 241 -0.43 38.90 8.99
N GLN A 242 -0.13 40.18 9.22
CA GLN A 242 -0.16 41.18 8.15
C GLN A 242 0.78 40.82 6.99
N ARG A 243 1.98 40.29 7.31
CA ARG A 243 2.96 39.83 6.31
C ARG A 243 2.52 38.56 5.62
N ALA A 244 1.93 37.61 6.32
CA ALA A 244 1.36 36.40 5.71
C ALA A 244 0.25 36.77 4.70
N ILE A 245 -0.57 37.77 4.99
CA ILE A 245 -1.59 38.30 4.08
C ILE A 245 -0.93 39.01 2.88
N SER A 246 0.01 39.93 3.12
CA SER A 246 0.55 40.81 2.06
C SER A 246 1.56 40.11 1.15
N ASN A 247 2.41 39.26 1.72
CA ASN A 247 3.58 38.67 1.05
C ASN A 247 3.44 37.16 0.81
N GLY A 248 2.49 36.48 1.48
CA GLY A 248 2.16 35.09 1.19
C GLY A 248 1.31 34.95 -0.08
N ALA A 249 0.80 33.74 -0.33
CA ALA A 249 0.10 33.43 -1.57
C ALA A 249 -1.19 34.23 -1.82
N GLY A 250 -1.78 34.85 -0.79
CA GLY A 250 -2.93 35.72 -0.95
C GLY A 250 -2.62 37.08 -1.59
N HIS A 251 -1.35 37.51 -1.63
CA HIS A 251 -0.92 38.78 -2.23
C HIS A 251 -1.78 39.99 -1.83
N GLY A 252 -2.17 40.07 -0.55
CA GLY A 252 -3.00 41.15 0.00
C GLY A 252 -4.51 40.95 -0.10
N SER A 253 -5.00 39.87 -0.73
CA SER A 253 -6.44 39.58 -0.84
C SER A 253 -7.13 39.24 0.49
N GLY A 254 -6.35 38.98 1.55
CA GLY A 254 -6.84 38.49 2.84
C GLY A 254 -6.70 36.98 3.02
N LEU A 255 -6.51 36.23 1.93
CA LEU A 255 -6.23 34.79 1.99
C LEU A 255 -4.82 34.53 2.52
N VAL A 256 -4.67 33.47 3.30
CA VAL A 256 -3.36 33.03 3.82
C VAL A 256 -3.16 31.54 3.57
N ALA A 257 -1.90 31.12 3.50
CA ALA A 257 -1.51 29.73 3.46
C ALA A 257 -1.62 29.05 4.84
N ALA A 258 -1.49 27.73 4.89
CA ALA A 258 -1.51 27.00 6.16
C ALA A 258 -0.19 27.17 6.93
N GLY A 259 0.90 27.35 6.18
CA GLY A 259 2.23 27.73 6.64
C GLY A 259 2.79 28.93 5.88
N TYR A 260 3.31 29.91 6.61
CA TYR A 260 4.14 30.99 6.07
C TYR A 260 5.14 31.44 7.13
N PRO A 261 6.44 31.61 6.82
CA PRO A 261 7.09 31.16 5.58
C PRO A 261 7.26 29.63 5.50
N THR A 262 7.82 29.15 4.39
CA THR A 262 8.16 27.75 4.10
C THR A 262 9.58 27.64 3.52
N THR A 263 10.49 28.46 4.05
CA THR A 263 11.78 28.77 3.39
C THR A 263 12.70 27.56 3.24
N VAL A 264 12.87 26.76 4.29
CA VAL A 264 13.77 25.59 4.25
C VAL A 264 13.16 24.52 3.34
N PHE A 265 11.87 24.25 3.49
CA PHE A 265 11.13 23.30 2.67
C PHE A 265 11.25 23.62 1.18
N GLU A 266 10.87 24.83 0.75
CA GLU A 266 10.93 25.21 -0.66
C GLU A 266 12.36 25.20 -1.20
N TRP A 267 13.31 25.73 -0.43
CA TRP A 267 14.70 25.77 -0.86
C TRP A 267 15.30 24.38 -1.01
N ALA A 268 15.13 23.51 -0.01
CA ALA A 268 15.77 22.20 0.03
C ALA A 268 15.22 21.27 -1.06
N TRP A 269 13.89 21.29 -1.29
CA TRP A 269 13.27 20.50 -2.35
C TRP A 269 13.71 20.98 -3.73
N VAL A 270 13.57 22.28 -4.01
CA VAL A 270 13.90 22.83 -5.32
C VAL A 270 15.39 22.64 -5.60
N THR A 271 16.28 22.97 -4.65
CA THR A 271 17.73 22.84 -4.86
C THR A 271 18.16 21.39 -5.09
N THR A 272 17.63 20.44 -4.31
CA THR A 272 17.92 19.02 -4.50
C THR A 272 17.48 18.55 -5.89
N ASN A 273 16.26 18.88 -6.31
CA ASN A 273 15.71 18.47 -7.60
C ASN A 273 16.49 19.06 -8.77
N LEU A 274 16.82 20.35 -8.71
CA LEU A 274 17.59 21.01 -9.77
C LEU A 274 18.97 20.36 -9.93
N ILE A 275 19.75 20.24 -8.85
CA ILE A 275 21.13 19.74 -8.92
C ILE A 275 21.17 18.27 -9.35
N ARG A 276 20.28 17.42 -8.81
CA ARG A 276 20.21 15.99 -9.19
C ARG A 276 20.02 15.77 -10.68
N HIS A 277 19.37 16.71 -11.36
CA HIS A 277 19.07 16.61 -12.78
C HIS A 277 19.88 17.60 -13.64
N GLY A 278 21.02 18.05 -13.13
CA GLY A 278 21.99 18.84 -13.90
C GLY A 278 21.61 20.29 -14.14
N ILE A 279 20.66 20.84 -13.37
CA ILE A 279 20.22 22.23 -13.46
C ILE A 279 20.90 23.05 -12.37
N GLU A 280 21.64 24.09 -12.77
CA GLU A 280 22.35 24.97 -11.85
C GLU A 280 21.38 25.86 -11.05
N PRO A 281 21.46 25.90 -9.71
CA PRO A 281 20.68 26.83 -8.90
C PRO A 281 21.06 28.28 -9.18
N SER A 282 20.06 29.17 -9.17
CA SER A 282 20.26 30.62 -9.31
C SER A 282 21.06 31.22 -8.14
N SER A 283 21.63 32.42 -8.35
CA SER A 283 22.35 33.15 -7.29
C SER A 283 21.49 33.43 -6.07
N ARG A 284 20.18 33.72 -6.26
CA ARG A 284 19.21 33.92 -5.17
C ARG A 284 19.01 32.65 -4.35
N LEU A 285 18.84 31.49 -5.00
CA LEU A 285 18.71 30.21 -4.31
C LEU A 285 19.96 29.91 -3.47
N LYS A 286 21.15 30.18 -4.03
CA LYS A 286 22.43 30.05 -3.31
C LYS A 286 22.50 31.01 -2.11
N GLU A 287 21.98 32.25 -2.24
CA GLU A 287 21.93 33.22 -1.14
C GLU A 287 21.00 32.81 -0.01
N VAL A 288 19.78 32.34 -0.33
CA VAL A 288 18.83 31.79 0.66
C VAL A 288 19.44 30.59 1.39
N GLY A 289 20.15 29.73 0.66
CA GLY A 289 20.83 28.56 1.21
C GLY A 289 21.82 28.88 2.32
N LYS A 290 22.51 30.04 2.28
CA LYS A 290 23.48 30.42 3.32
C LYS A 290 22.87 30.55 4.71
N GLN A 291 21.63 31.03 4.79
CA GLN A 291 20.93 31.16 6.08
C GLN A 291 20.60 29.77 6.66
N ILE A 292 20.23 28.83 5.80
CA ILE A 292 19.89 27.45 6.15
C ILE A 292 21.16 26.68 6.53
N GLU A 293 22.23 26.85 5.76
CA GLU A 293 23.55 26.31 6.03
C GLU A 293 24.08 26.77 7.39
N SER A 294 23.96 28.07 7.70
CA SER A 294 24.34 28.61 9.02
C SER A 294 23.59 27.96 10.19
N GLU A 295 22.31 27.65 9.99
CA GLU A 295 21.48 26.95 10.99
C GLU A 295 21.93 25.49 11.17
N ILE A 296 22.17 24.79 10.06
CA ILE A 296 22.73 23.42 10.06
C ILE A 296 24.12 23.38 10.71
N GLU A 297 24.98 24.36 10.44
CA GLU A 297 26.30 24.47 11.07
C GLU A 297 26.21 24.62 12.59
N LEU A 298 25.24 25.41 13.07
CA LEU A 298 25.09 25.71 14.48
C LEU A 298 24.40 24.57 15.25
N HIS A 299 23.40 23.92 14.64
CA HIS A 299 22.50 23.02 15.35
C HIS A 299 22.47 21.58 14.81
N GLY A 300 22.98 21.34 13.60
CA GLY A 300 22.96 20.05 12.92
C GLY A 300 21.58 19.58 12.42
N VAL A 301 20.53 20.35 12.71
CA VAL A 301 19.13 20.08 12.35
C VAL A 301 18.40 21.38 12.07
N VAL A 302 17.32 21.31 11.29
CA VAL A 302 16.47 22.45 10.93
C VAL A 302 15.02 21.99 10.76
N GLY A 303 14.05 22.90 10.83
CA GLY A 303 12.66 22.63 10.45
C GLY A 303 12.33 23.27 9.10
N PHE A 304 11.08 23.15 8.64
CA PHE A 304 10.61 23.82 7.40
C PHE A 304 10.81 25.36 7.37
N VAL A 305 11.08 25.97 8.53
CA VAL A 305 11.55 27.37 8.70
C VAL A 305 12.78 27.39 9.61
N PRO A 306 13.80 28.24 9.35
CA PRO A 306 14.96 28.35 10.25
C PRO A 306 14.52 28.70 11.69
N LYS A 307 15.20 28.13 12.71
CA LYS A 307 14.90 28.29 14.15
C LYS A 307 13.54 27.76 14.63
N ALA A 308 12.69 27.27 13.73
CA ALA A 308 11.45 26.62 14.09
C ALA A 308 11.68 25.18 14.55
N CYS A 309 10.62 24.50 15.00
CA CYS A 309 10.68 23.13 15.47
C CYS A 309 11.30 22.23 14.39
N PRO A 310 12.46 21.60 14.64
CA PRO A 310 13.14 20.82 13.63
C PRO A 310 12.51 19.44 13.46
N ASP A 311 12.61 18.91 12.25
CA ASP A 311 12.11 17.61 11.85
C ASP A 311 13.10 16.88 10.94
N ALA A 312 12.92 15.56 10.85
CA ALA A 312 13.83 14.72 10.07
C ALA A 312 13.69 14.91 8.55
N ASP A 313 12.54 15.35 8.04
CA ASP A 313 12.27 15.43 6.61
C ASP A 313 13.00 16.64 6.00
N ASP A 314 12.74 17.82 6.56
CA ASP A 314 13.38 19.07 6.18
C ASP A 314 14.88 19.05 6.49
N THR A 315 15.30 18.51 7.65
CA THR A 315 16.72 18.34 7.96
C THR A 315 17.42 17.47 6.92
N ALA A 316 16.86 16.30 6.59
CA ALA A 316 17.50 15.39 5.65
C ALA A 316 17.56 15.97 4.24
N LYS A 317 16.51 16.64 3.77
CA LYS A 317 16.52 17.34 2.47
C LYS A 317 17.50 18.52 2.45
N ALA A 318 17.58 19.31 3.52
CA ALA A 318 18.55 20.40 3.60
C ALA A 318 19.99 19.88 3.56
N LEU A 319 20.30 18.83 4.33
CA LEU A 319 21.59 18.15 4.31
C LEU A 319 21.92 17.59 2.92
N ALA A 320 20.96 16.96 2.24
CA ALA A 320 21.14 16.46 0.88
C ALA A 320 21.41 17.60 -0.12
N ALA A 321 20.66 18.70 -0.05
CA ALA A 321 20.86 19.87 -0.89
C ALA A 321 22.25 20.49 -0.71
N LEU A 322 22.74 20.56 0.53
CA LEU A 322 24.09 21.04 0.86
C LEU A 322 25.17 20.05 0.37
N ALA A 323 24.97 18.74 0.57
CA ALA A 323 25.88 17.71 0.10
C ALA A 323 26.07 17.73 -1.42
N LEU A 324 24.99 17.90 -2.17
CA LEU A 324 25.00 18.04 -3.63
C LEU A 324 25.71 19.32 -4.12
N GLN A 325 25.81 20.35 -3.26
CA GLN A 325 26.60 21.56 -3.52
C GLN A 325 28.07 21.41 -3.11
N GLY A 326 28.47 20.23 -2.62
CA GLY A 326 29.84 19.92 -2.22
C GLY A 326 30.15 20.16 -0.74
N ALA A 327 29.17 20.58 0.06
CA ALA A 327 29.35 20.69 1.51
C ALA A 327 29.39 19.29 2.17
N GLN A 328 30.08 19.18 3.30
CA GLN A 328 30.23 17.92 4.03
C GLN A 328 29.87 18.15 5.50
N TYR A 329 28.60 17.90 5.84
CA TYR A 329 28.08 18.01 7.21
C TYR A 329 27.85 16.63 7.80
N SER A 330 28.02 16.49 9.11
CA SER A 330 27.73 15.23 9.79
C SER A 330 26.22 15.07 9.99
N PRO A 331 25.62 13.93 9.57
CA PRO A 331 24.21 13.65 9.84
C PRO A 331 23.97 13.16 11.29
N GLN A 332 24.96 13.23 12.19
CA GLN A 332 24.85 12.64 13.53
C GLN A 332 23.69 13.19 14.35
N VAL A 333 23.44 14.51 14.33
CA VAL A 333 22.36 15.11 15.13
C VAL A 333 20.97 14.69 14.61
N LEU A 334 20.83 14.53 13.28
CA LEU A 334 19.64 13.94 12.66
C LEU A 334 19.42 12.50 13.17
N VAL A 335 20.49 11.70 13.24
CA VAL A 335 20.45 10.33 13.78
C VAL A 335 20.04 10.33 15.24
N ASP A 336 20.77 11.05 16.10
CA ASP A 336 20.57 11.05 17.54
C ASP A 336 19.15 11.47 17.96
N ARG A 337 18.53 12.39 17.20
CA ARG A 337 17.23 12.96 17.54
C ARG A 337 16.06 12.13 17.02
N PHE A 338 16.16 11.61 15.81
CA PHE A 338 15.00 11.09 15.07
C PHE A 338 15.03 9.58 14.84
N GLU A 339 16.16 8.90 15.06
CA GLU A 339 16.25 7.45 14.94
C GLU A 339 15.33 6.74 15.96
N ARG A 340 14.60 5.74 15.50
CA ARG A 340 13.85 4.78 16.32
C ARG A 340 14.30 3.36 15.99
N GLU A 341 13.73 2.39 16.68
CA GLU A 341 14.11 0.98 16.54
C GLU A 341 14.08 0.51 15.07
N LYS A 342 13.03 0.86 14.32
CA LYS A 342 12.78 0.34 12.96
C LYS A 342 12.77 1.39 11.84
N HIS A 343 12.78 2.67 12.18
CA HIS A 343 12.61 3.78 11.22
C HIS A 343 13.06 5.10 11.85
N PHE A 344 13.00 6.18 11.09
CA PHE A 344 13.14 7.56 11.55
C PHE A 344 11.77 8.22 11.67
N THR A 345 11.52 8.86 12.81
CA THR A 345 10.30 9.64 13.05
C THR A 345 10.43 11.02 12.39
N THR A 346 9.37 11.58 11.80
CA THR A 346 9.44 12.96 11.26
C THR A 346 9.56 13.95 12.41
N TYR A 347 8.60 13.92 13.33
CA TYR A 347 8.59 14.71 14.56
C TYR A 347 8.62 13.80 15.79
N LEU A 348 9.09 14.33 16.92
CA LEU A 348 8.93 13.66 18.21
C LEU A 348 7.43 13.48 18.53
N TYR A 349 7.07 12.33 19.11
CA TYR A 349 5.69 12.00 19.54
C TYR A 349 4.64 11.83 18.41
N GLU A 350 5.05 11.55 17.18
CA GLU A 350 4.10 11.31 16.10
C GLU A 350 3.32 9.98 16.22
N THR A 351 2.15 9.93 15.59
CA THR A 351 1.25 8.76 15.58
C THR A 351 1.45 7.85 14.38
N HIS A 352 1.85 8.42 13.25
CA HIS A 352 2.03 7.75 11.97
C HIS A 352 3.43 8.03 11.44
N THR A 353 4.08 6.99 10.92
CA THR A 353 5.41 7.08 10.29
C THR A 353 5.29 7.71 8.89
N SER A 354 6.42 8.15 8.31
CA SER A 354 6.47 8.69 6.94
C SER A 354 7.43 7.90 6.07
N ILE A 355 7.00 7.57 4.85
CA ILE A 355 7.83 6.96 3.80
C ILE A 355 8.75 8.03 3.21
N SER A 356 8.23 9.22 2.90
CA SER A 356 9.06 10.29 2.32
C SER A 356 10.17 10.73 3.25
N THR A 357 9.89 10.89 4.55
CA THR A 357 10.91 11.22 5.56
C THR A 357 12.02 10.18 5.58
N ASN A 358 11.70 8.88 5.61
CA ASN A 358 12.72 7.83 5.66
C ASN A 358 13.50 7.71 4.35
N ALA A 359 12.88 8.00 3.20
CA ALA A 359 13.55 8.08 1.91
C ALA A 359 14.51 9.29 1.83
N ASN A 360 14.13 10.43 2.39
CA ASN A 360 14.98 11.61 2.47
C ASN A 360 16.14 11.42 3.46
N VAL A 361 15.90 10.79 4.62
CA VAL A 361 16.97 10.38 5.55
C VAL A 361 17.94 9.42 4.87
N LEU A 362 17.44 8.39 4.16
CA LEU A 362 18.31 7.48 3.40
C LEU A 362 19.15 8.24 2.38
N THR A 363 18.54 9.14 1.60
CA THR A 363 19.24 10.01 0.67
C THR A 363 20.38 10.77 1.35
N ALA A 364 20.11 11.43 2.48
CA ALA A 364 21.11 12.23 3.19
C ALA A 364 22.26 11.35 3.70
N LEU A 365 21.95 10.20 4.32
CA LEU A 365 22.94 9.25 4.81
C LEU A 365 23.80 8.70 3.68
N VAL A 366 23.18 8.30 2.55
CA VAL A 366 23.88 7.79 1.38
C VAL A 366 24.81 8.84 0.79
N LEU A 367 24.41 10.12 0.72
CA LEU A 367 25.25 11.19 0.17
C LEU A 367 26.41 11.58 1.11
N LEU A 368 26.15 11.66 2.42
CA LEU A 368 27.11 12.16 3.40
C LEU A 368 28.03 11.07 3.99
N SER A 369 27.74 9.79 3.76
CA SER A 369 28.62 8.71 4.22
C SER A 369 29.89 8.66 3.37
N ALA A 370 31.04 8.77 4.04
CA ALA A 370 32.36 8.55 3.46
C ALA A 370 33.01 7.24 3.95
N ASP A 371 32.42 6.61 4.96
CA ASP A 371 32.84 5.36 5.59
C ASP A 371 31.59 4.54 6.01
N ASP A 372 31.79 3.36 6.59
CA ASP A 372 30.69 2.45 6.98
C ASP A 372 29.98 2.84 8.29
N ARG A 373 30.24 4.03 8.86
CA ARG A 373 29.72 4.42 10.19
C ARG A 373 28.19 4.44 10.26
N TYR A 374 27.53 4.87 9.19
CA TYR A 374 26.08 4.97 9.12
C TYR A 374 25.43 3.76 8.43
N GLN A 375 26.20 2.68 8.19
CA GLN A 375 25.68 1.47 7.55
C GLN A 375 24.47 0.86 8.28
N PRO A 376 24.42 0.79 9.64
CA PRO A 376 23.23 0.31 10.34
C PRO A 376 21.98 1.16 10.08
N GLN A 377 22.14 2.49 9.98
CA GLN A 377 21.05 3.42 9.70
C GLN A 377 20.60 3.33 8.23
N ILE A 378 21.54 3.17 7.29
CA ILE A 378 21.26 2.91 5.87
C ILE A 378 20.45 1.61 5.73
N GLU A 379 20.90 0.51 6.35
CA GLU A 379 20.17 -0.75 6.37
C GLU A 379 18.75 -0.57 6.92
N LYS A 380 18.62 0.13 8.05
CA LYS A 380 17.33 0.39 8.71
C LYS A 380 16.36 1.11 7.79
N CYS A 381 16.78 2.19 7.14
CA CYS A 381 15.93 2.93 6.22
C CYS A 381 15.52 2.06 5.01
N ILE A 382 16.46 1.33 4.42
CA ILE A 382 16.17 0.45 3.26
C ILE A 382 15.19 -0.65 3.65
N ARG A 383 15.40 -1.30 4.80
CA ARG A 383 14.49 -2.32 5.32
C ARG A 383 13.09 -1.74 5.56
N TYR A 384 12.99 -0.58 6.20
CA TYR A 384 11.71 0.09 6.41
C TYR A 384 10.97 0.39 5.09
N LEU A 385 11.68 0.92 4.09
CA LEU A 385 11.10 1.26 2.79
C LEU A 385 10.64 0.01 2.03
N CYS A 386 11.48 -1.03 1.99
CA CYS A 386 11.13 -2.31 1.38
C CYS A 386 9.96 -2.98 2.12
N ASP A 387 9.95 -3.00 3.46
CA ASP A 387 8.87 -3.57 4.25
C ASP A 387 7.55 -2.82 4.01
N ALA A 388 7.58 -1.49 3.94
CA ALA A 388 6.42 -0.69 3.60
C ALA A 388 5.87 -1.02 2.21
N TRP A 389 6.74 -1.19 1.21
CA TRP A 389 6.35 -1.64 -0.13
C TRP A 389 5.74 -3.05 -0.10
N PHE A 390 6.36 -3.97 0.64
CA PHE A 390 5.89 -5.36 0.71
C PHE A 390 4.52 -5.49 1.37
N GLN A 391 4.16 -4.56 2.26
CA GLN A 391 2.88 -4.56 2.97
C GLN A 391 1.80 -3.70 2.27
N CYS A 392 2.14 -2.86 1.28
CA CYS A 392 1.16 -2.00 0.64
C CYS A 392 0.50 -2.67 -0.57
N ASP A 393 -0.82 -2.52 -0.67
CA ASP A 393 -1.54 -2.79 -1.91
C ASP A 393 -1.29 -1.66 -2.90
N ARG A 394 -1.15 -1.99 -4.20
CA ARG A 394 -0.84 -1.03 -5.27
C ARG A 394 0.44 -0.23 -5.00
N MET A 395 0.35 0.95 -4.41
CA MET A 395 1.49 1.87 -4.25
C MET A 395 1.57 2.36 -2.80
N VAL A 396 2.79 2.67 -2.34
CA VAL A 396 2.99 3.23 -1.00
C VAL A 396 2.32 4.60 -0.88
N LYS A 397 1.82 4.90 0.32
CA LYS A 397 1.20 6.18 0.67
C LYS A 397 2.02 6.88 1.74
N ASP A 398 1.91 8.19 1.79
CA ASP A 398 2.55 9.03 2.80
C ASP A 398 1.54 10.02 3.41
N LYS A 399 1.87 10.55 4.59
CA LYS A 399 1.02 11.49 5.33
C LYS A 399 1.13 12.94 4.83
N TRP A 400 2.16 13.27 4.06
CA TRP A 400 2.42 14.63 3.58
C TRP A 400 1.91 14.92 2.17
N ASN A 401 1.61 13.88 1.38
CA ASN A 401 1.15 14.02 -0.01
C ASN A 401 0.08 12.97 -0.32
N ILE A 402 -1.04 13.39 -0.94
CA ILE A 402 -2.13 12.48 -1.30
C ILE A 402 -1.79 11.60 -2.50
N SER A 403 -0.83 12.01 -3.33
CA SER A 403 -0.37 11.23 -4.46
C SER A 403 0.51 10.07 -3.99
N PRO A 404 0.21 8.81 -4.37
CA PRO A 404 1.10 7.69 -4.06
C PRO A 404 2.39 7.71 -4.90
N TYR A 405 2.44 8.49 -5.98
CA TYR A 405 3.64 8.60 -6.82
C TYR A 405 4.75 9.40 -6.14
N TYR A 406 4.41 10.39 -5.30
CA TYR A 406 5.40 11.18 -4.56
C TYR A 406 6.30 10.33 -3.63
N PRO A 407 5.77 9.55 -2.66
CA PRO A 407 6.62 8.73 -1.80
C PRO A 407 7.27 7.57 -2.56
N THR A 408 6.63 7.05 -3.61
CA THR A 408 7.22 5.98 -4.43
C THR A 408 8.43 6.49 -5.21
N MET A 409 8.37 7.70 -5.76
CA MET A 409 9.50 8.37 -6.43
C MET A 409 10.68 8.55 -5.48
N LEU A 410 10.45 9.15 -4.31
CA LEU A 410 11.52 9.36 -3.32
C LEU A 410 12.15 8.04 -2.87
N MET A 411 11.33 7.01 -2.64
CA MET A 411 11.81 5.67 -2.31
C MET A 411 12.71 5.14 -3.44
N CYS A 412 12.25 5.14 -4.69
CA CYS A 412 13.02 4.64 -5.83
C CYS A 412 14.35 5.37 -5.98
N GLU A 413 14.34 6.71 -5.91
CA GLU A 413 15.55 7.52 -6.01
C GLU A 413 16.55 7.23 -4.88
N ALA A 414 16.07 7.10 -3.64
CA ALA A 414 16.93 6.84 -2.49
C ALA A 414 17.53 5.42 -2.55
N LEU A 415 16.73 4.41 -2.92
CA LEU A 415 17.20 3.03 -3.11
C LEU A 415 18.21 2.94 -4.26
N MET A 416 17.93 3.59 -5.40
CA MET A 416 18.85 3.65 -6.53
C MET A 416 20.15 4.38 -6.20
N SER A 417 20.09 5.46 -5.42
CA SER A 417 21.27 6.17 -4.94
C SER A 417 22.17 5.29 -4.07
N TYR A 418 21.58 4.50 -3.17
CA TYR A 418 22.33 3.50 -2.39
C TYR A 418 22.98 2.46 -3.32
N ILE A 419 22.20 1.85 -4.23
CA ILE A 419 22.70 0.80 -5.11
C ILE A 419 23.84 1.31 -6.00
N GLN A 420 23.73 2.53 -6.53
CA GLN A 420 24.79 3.14 -7.32
C GLN A 420 26.07 3.29 -6.49
N ARG A 421 26.01 3.91 -5.31
CA ARG A 421 27.19 4.09 -4.45
C ARG A 421 27.80 2.76 -3.98
N TRP A 422 26.97 1.75 -3.72
CA TRP A 422 27.44 0.40 -3.44
C TRP A 422 28.18 -0.20 -4.64
N SER A 423 27.60 -0.09 -5.84
CA SER A 423 28.20 -0.63 -7.08
C SER A 423 29.54 0.04 -7.44
N GLU A 424 29.71 1.30 -7.07
CA GLU A 424 30.96 2.08 -7.22
C GLU A 424 32.00 1.78 -6.12
N GLY A 425 31.65 0.95 -5.13
CA GLY A 425 32.54 0.58 -4.02
C GLY A 425 32.63 1.63 -2.90
N HIS A 426 31.72 2.60 -2.86
CA HIS A 426 31.68 3.65 -1.84
C HIS A 426 30.91 3.28 -0.58
N LEU A 427 30.10 2.21 -0.62
CA LEU A 427 29.33 1.70 0.51
C LEU A 427 29.43 0.17 0.57
N ALA A 428 29.42 -0.38 1.79
CA ALA A 428 29.36 -1.82 1.98
C ALA A 428 28.06 -2.44 1.48
N ALA A 429 28.12 -3.71 1.09
CA ALA A 429 26.94 -4.50 0.76
C ALA A 429 26.05 -4.70 2.00
N LEU A 430 24.74 -4.65 1.80
CA LEU A 430 23.75 -5.05 2.79
C LEU A 430 23.59 -6.58 2.84
N PRO A 431 22.90 -7.11 3.88
CA PRO A 431 22.56 -8.53 3.92
C PRO A 431 21.94 -9.02 2.61
N ASP A 432 22.31 -10.24 2.21
CA ASP A 432 21.89 -10.88 0.96
C ASP A 432 20.36 -10.87 0.77
N ASP A 433 19.61 -10.95 1.86
CA ASP A 433 18.17 -10.87 1.83
C ASP A 433 17.62 -9.51 1.36
N LEU A 434 18.25 -8.40 1.76
CA LEU A 434 17.89 -7.10 1.24
C LEU A 434 18.36 -6.95 -0.21
N MET A 435 19.61 -7.32 -0.48
CA MET A 435 20.26 -7.12 -1.79
C MET A 435 19.63 -7.97 -2.90
N LYS A 436 19.33 -9.24 -2.62
CA LYS A 436 18.94 -10.23 -3.64
C LYS A 436 17.45 -10.56 -3.65
N PHE A 437 16.69 -10.11 -2.65
CA PHE A 437 15.25 -10.35 -2.56
C PHE A 437 14.47 -9.04 -2.47
N GLN A 438 14.54 -8.32 -1.34
CA GLN A 438 13.63 -7.18 -1.13
C GLN A 438 13.86 -6.03 -2.12
N LEU A 439 15.10 -5.57 -2.29
CA LEU A 439 15.44 -4.45 -3.20
C LEU A 439 15.01 -4.68 -4.66
N PRO A 440 15.44 -5.76 -5.34
CA PRO A 440 15.09 -5.96 -6.75
C PRO A 440 13.59 -6.12 -6.96
N ILE A 441 12.87 -6.75 -6.02
CA ILE A 441 11.41 -6.87 -6.09
C ILE A 441 10.74 -5.51 -5.91
N THR A 442 11.15 -4.71 -4.92
CA THR A 442 10.59 -3.38 -4.68
C THR A 442 10.75 -2.47 -5.89
N LEU A 443 11.94 -2.42 -6.48
CA LEU A 443 12.23 -1.56 -7.65
C LEU A 443 11.52 -2.06 -8.91
N PHE A 444 11.53 -3.38 -9.16
CA PHE A 444 10.84 -3.96 -10.31
C PHE A 444 9.33 -3.79 -10.23
N GLN A 445 8.71 -4.04 -9.06
CA GLN A 445 7.29 -3.80 -8.91
C GLN A 445 6.96 -2.30 -8.97
N SER A 446 7.81 -1.40 -8.48
CA SER A 446 7.60 0.06 -8.64
C SER A 446 7.53 0.46 -10.12
N LEU A 447 8.40 -0.12 -10.95
CA LEU A 447 8.38 0.02 -12.41
C LEU A 447 7.06 -0.45 -13.00
N ILE A 448 6.71 -1.73 -12.76
CA ILE A 448 5.53 -2.35 -13.38
C ILE A 448 4.24 -1.70 -12.93
N ARG A 449 4.09 -1.41 -11.63
CA ARG A 449 2.88 -0.78 -11.10
C ARG A 449 2.71 0.63 -11.65
N THR A 450 3.79 1.38 -11.83
CA THR A 450 3.74 2.70 -12.50
C THR A 450 3.32 2.58 -13.97
N LEU A 451 3.86 1.62 -14.74
CA LEU A 451 3.40 1.40 -16.12
C LEU A 451 1.91 1.02 -16.19
N ARG A 452 1.46 0.18 -15.26
CA ARG A 452 0.07 -0.34 -15.22
C ARG A 452 -0.98 0.71 -14.86
N THR A 453 -0.58 1.79 -14.20
CA THR A 453 -1.50 2.84 -13.71
C THR A 453 -1.44 4.13 -14.52
N GLN A 454 -0.78 4.13 -15.69
CA GLN A 454 -0.83 5.27 -16.60
C GLN A 454 -2.23 5.41 -17.21
N ASN A 455 -2.76 6.64 -17.21
CA ASN A 455 -4.02 6.96 -17.85
C ASN A 455 -3.90 6.97 -19.38
N GLN A 456 -5.05 6.88 -20.06
CA GLN A 456 -5.09 6.85 -21.54
C GLN A 456 -4.51 8.11 -22.20
N ASP A 457 -4.57 9.26 -21.52
CA ASP A 457 -4.03 10.54 -22.00
C ASP A 457 -2.52 10.70 -21.71
N GLY A 458 -1.89 9.70 -21.10
CA GLY A 458 -0.49 9.71 -20.71
C GLY A 458 -0.19 10.23 -19.31
N SER A 459 -1.19 10.78 -18.60
CA SER A 459 -1.03 11.25 -17.22
C SER A 459 -0.98 10.11 -16.20
N TRP A 460 -0.69 10.45 -14.96
CA TRP A 460 -0.86 9.55 -13.80
C TRP A 460 -1.72 10.18 -12.73
N GLY A 461 -2.40 9.30 -11.99
CA GLY A 461 -3.25 9.67 -10.86
C GLY A 461 -4.67 10.03 -11.25
N SER A 462 -5.48 10.37 -10.25
CA SER A 462 -6.89 10.75 -10.45
C SER A 462 -7.05 12.23 -10.77
N SER A 463 -5.98 13.00 -10.61
CA SER A 463 -5.95 14.43 -10.87
C SER A 463 -5.36 14.70 -12.26
N ASN A 464 -5.79 15.78 -12.89
CA ASN A 464 -5.25 16.23 -14.17
C ASN A 464 -3.90 16.97 -13.96
N SER A 465 -3.04 16.43 -13.08
CA SER A 465 -1.89 17.09 -12.46
C SER A 465 -0.59 16.84 -13.24
N ALA A 466 0.11 17.93 -13.53
CA ALA A 466 1.43 17.86 -14.13
C ALA A 466 2.50 17.46 -13.10
N GLU A 467 2.32 17.82 -11.83
CA GLU A 467 3.19 17.42 -10.73
C GLU A 467 3.14 15.91 -10.49
N GLU A 468 1.93 15.34 -10.42
CA GLU A 468 1.73 13.89 -10.23
C GLU A 468 2.31 13.08 -11.40
N THR A 469 2.11 13.57 -12.63
CA THR A 469 2.71 12.97 -13.83
C THR A 469 4.23 13.08 -13.81
N ALA A 470 4.81 14.18 -13.32
CA ALA A 470 6.25 14.33 -13.18
C ALA A 470 6.85 13.30 -12.21
N TYR A 471 6.19 13.02 -11.09
CA TYR A 471 6.59 11.97 -10.16
C TYR A 471 6.65 10.60 -10.83
N ALA A 472 5.62 10.23 -11.59
CA ALA A 472 5.59 8.96 -12.30
C ALA A 472 6.68 8.83 -13.38
N VAL A 473 6.93 9.90 -14.13
CA VAL A 473 8.04 9.94 -15.10
C VAL A 473 9.39 9.77 -14.41
N LEU A 474 9.60 10.43 -13.26
CA LEU A 474 10.83 10.29 -12.47
C LEU A 474 11.01 8.89 -11.88
N ILE A 475 9.92 8.24 -11.43
CA ILE A 475 9.96 6.81 -11.04
C ILE A 475 10.48 6.00 -12.22
N LEU A 476 9.82 6.07 -13.38
CA LEU A 476 10.17 5.26 -14.55
C LEU A 476 11.61 5.49 -14.98
N LYS A 477 12.09 6.75 -15.01
CA LYS A 477 13.47 7.08 -15.34
C LYS A 477 14.47 6.56 -14.32
N SER A 478 14.14 6.59 -13.03
CA SER A 478 15.00 6.09 -11.95
C SER A 478 15.15 4.58 -11.97
N VAL A 479 14.07 3.84 -12.23
CA VAL A 479 14.07 2.36 -12.16
C VAL A 479 14.20 1.67 -13.50
N ALA A 480 14.32 2.42 -14.60
CA ALA A 480 14.47 1.90 -15.96
C ALA A 480 15.52 0.78 -16.15
N PRO A 481 16.66 0.76 -15.41
CA PRO A 481 17.62 -0.35 -15.47
C PRO A 481 16.97 -1.71 -15.15
N PHE A 482 15.96 -1.76 -14.28
CA PHE A 482 15.22 -2.98 -13.92
C PHE A 482 14.23 -3.44 -14.99
N SER A 483 14.34 -2.98 -16.23
CA SER A 483 13.50 -3.47 -17.33
C SER A 483 13.77 -4.94 -17.70
N PHE A 484 15.01 -5.43 -17.51
CA PHE A 484 15.51 -6.78 -17.83
C PHE A 484 15.37 -7.25 -19.30
N THR A 485 14.47 -6.65 -20.10
CA THR A 485 14.19 -7.02 -21.48
C THR A 485 13.95 -5.78 -22.34
N ASN A 486 14.24 -5.91 -23.64
CA ASN A 486 13.99 -4.84 -24.61
C ASN A 486 12.51 -4.49 -24.76
N MET A 487 11.61 -5.44 -24.53
CA MET A 487 10.16 -5.20 -24.63
C MET A 487 9.67 -4.31 -23.50
N ILE A 488 10.04 -4.61 -22.24
CA ILE A 488 9.69 -3.74 -21.11
C ILE A 488 10.41 -2.40 -21.22
N SER A 489 11.68 -2.38 -21.67
CA SER A 489 12.41 -1.14 -21.96
C SER A 489 11.68 -0.24 -22.98
N ALA A 490 11.08 -0.82 -24.02
CA ALA A 490 10.29 -0.09 -25.01
C ALA A 490 9.00 0.49 -24.40
N GLU A 491 8.29 -0.27 -23.57
CA GLU A 491 7.09 0.21 -22.86
C GLU A 491 7.41 1.37 -21.91
N ILE A 492 8.56 1.32 -21.23
CA ILE A 492 9.02 2.41 -20.37
C ILE A 492 9.24 3.69 -21.19
N LYS A 493 9.96 3.58 -22.31
CA LYS A 493 10.24 4.74 -23.19
C LYS A 493 8.94 5.35 -23.72
N ASP A 494 8.00 4.51 -24.15
CA ASP A 494 6.71 4.94 -24.66
C ASP A 494 5.84 5.61 -23.56
N ALA A 495 5.79 5.02 -22.37
CA ALA A 495 5.10 5.60 -21.22
C ALA A 495 5.69 6.95 -20.80
N ILE A 496 7.03 7.05 -20.71
CA ILE A 496 7.73 8.32 -20.43
C ILE A 496 7.37 9.37 -21.49
N ASN A 497 7.42 9.01 -22.77
CA ASN A 497 7.09 9.93 -23.86
C ASN A 497 5.65 10.45 -23.75
N ARG A 498 4.67 9.58 -23.49
CA ARG A 498 3.27 10.00 -23.25
C ARG A 498 3.14 10.92 -22.04
N GLY A 499 3.81 10.62 -20.94
CA GLY A 499 3.84 11.47 -19.75
C GLY A 499 4.40 12.85 -20.02
N VAL A 500 5.52 12.91 -20.74
CA VAL A 500 6.13 14.17 -21.19
C VAL A 500 5.16 14.93 -22.09
N GLN A 501 4.51 14.28 -23.05
CA GLN A 501 3.51 14.95 -23.90
C GLN A 501 2.35 15.52 -23.08
N PHE A 502 1.82 14.77 -22.10
CA PHE A 502 0.80 15.27 -21.21
C PHE A 502 1.26 16.52 -20.45
N ILE A 503 2.45 16.49 -19.85
CA ILE A 503 3.04 17.66 -19.17
C ILE A 503 3.14 18.87 -20.10
N LEU A 504 3.54 18.66 -21.37
CA LEU A 504 3.61 19.74 -22.37
C LEU A 504 2.23 20.36 -22.65
N THR A 505 1.15 19.58 -22.60
CA THR A 505 -0.22 20.12 -22.73
C THR A 505 -0.64 21.01 -21.55
N LYS A 506 0.06 20.92 -20.41
CA LYS A 506 -0.19 21.70 -19.18
C LYS A 506 0.68 22.94 -19.07
N GLY A 507 1.08 23.54 -20.19
CA GLY A 507 1.93 24.74 -20.22
C GLY A 507 1.41 25.91 -19.37
N GLN A 508 0.10 26.01 -19.16
CA GLN A 508 -0.54 26.87 -18.16
C GLN A 508 -1.34 26.01 -17.18
N ARG A 509 -1.03 26.12 -15.88
CA ARG A 509 -1.67 25.37 -14.79
C ARG A 509 -2.54 26.30 -13.96
N SER A 510 -3.68 25.81 -13.51
CA SER A 510 -4.50 26.49 -12.50
C SER A 510 -3.86 26.39 -11.12
N GLN A 511 -4.31 27.22 -10.17
CA GLN A 511 -3.85 27.15 -8.77
C GLN A 511 -4.30 25.87 -8.05
N THR A 512 -5.26 25.14 -8.60
CA THR A 512 -5.85 23.93 -8.00
C THR A 512 -5.38 22.64 -8.67
N ASP A 513 -4.73 22.71 -9.84
CA ASP A 513 -4.36 21.52 -10.63
C ASP A 513 -3.42 20.57 -9.87
N ASP A 514 -2.58 21.12 -8.99
CA ASP A 514 -1.52 20.38 -8.28
C ASP A 514 -1.65 20.52 -6.75
N GLN A 515 -2.89 20.58 -6.25
CA GLN A 515 -3.17 20.48 -4.81
C GLN A 515 -2.95 19.03 -4.34
N LEU A 516 -1.69 18.67 -4.08
CA LEU A 516 -1.28 17.32 -3.71
C LEU A 516 -0.75 17.22 -2.28
N TRP A 517 -0.40 18.34 -1.66
CA TRP A 517 0.28 18.35 -0.36
C TRP A 517 -0.70 18.57 0.78
N LEU A 518 -0.39 17.98 1.95
CA LEU A 518 -1.23 18.05 3.14
C LEU A 518 -0.54 18.82 4.26
N ASP A 519 -1.21 19.86 4.73
CA ASP A 519 -0.98 20.46 6.04
C ASP A 519 -2.32 20.46 6.81
N LYS A 520 -2.83 21.59 7.32
CA LYS A 520 -4.18 21.65 7.92
C LYS A 520 -5.28 21.39 6.90
N THR A 521 -5.00 21.73 5.64
CA THR A 521 -5.85 21.55 4.46
C THR A 521 -4.98 21.04 3.31
N LEU A 522 -5.62 20.71 2.19
CA LEU A 522 -4.90 20.36 0.96
C LEU A 522 -4.33 21.64 0.33
N TYR A 523 -3.10 21.60 -0.16
CA TYR A 523 -2.44 22.77 -0.76
C TYR A 523 -1.56 22.39 -1.95
N ALA A 524 -1.29 23.41 -2.79
CA ALA A 524 -0.32 23.36 -3.86
C ALA A 524 0.92 24.19 -3.49
N ILE A 525 2.09 23.80 -3.99
CA ILE A 525 3.32 24.58 -3.83
C ILE A 525 4.03 24.75 -5.19
N PRO A 526 3.71 25.82 -5.94
CA PRO A 526 4.09 25.95 -7.35
C PRO A 526 5.59 25.86 -7.63
N THR A 527 6.44 26.38 -6.73
CA THR A 527 7.90 26.36 -6.89
C THR A 527 8.45 24.93 -6.85
N VAL A 528 8.08 24.16 -5.83
CA VAL A 528 8.45 22.75 -5.69
C VAL A 528 7.89 21.95 -6.87
N SER A 529 6.64 22.19 -7.21
CA SER A 529 5.94 21.57 -8.34
C SER A 529 6.63 21.80 -9.69
N ASP A 530 6.98 23.05 -10.01
CA ASP A 530 7.71 23.40 -11.23
C ASP A 530 9.11 22.75 -11.26
N SER A 531 9.79 22.62 -10.10
CA SER A 531 11.09 21.93 -10.04
C SER A 531 11.01 20.45 -10.41
N TYR A 532 9.95 19.74 -10.00
CA TYR A 532 9.72 18.35 -10.36
C TYR A 532 9.35 18.19 -11.84
N ILE A 533 8.53 19.10 -12.37
CA ILE A 533 8.21 19.12 -13.81
C ILE A 533 9.47 19.31 -14.64
N MET A 534 10.32 20.27 -14.26
CA MET A 534 11.60 20.50 -14.93
C MET A 534 12.51 19.27 -14.84
N ALA A 535 12.64 18.68 -13.65
CA ALA A 535 13.39 17.44 -13.44
C ALA A 535 12.88 16.31 -14.35
N ALA A 536 11.58 16.06 -14.39
CA ALA A 536 10.99 15.03 -15.23
C ALA A 536 11.27 15.24 -16.72
N LEU A 537 11.31 16.50 -17.19
CA LEU A 537 11.60 16.85 -18.58
C LEU A 537 13.09 16.76 -18.94
N GLN A 538 13.99 17.06 -17.99
CA GLN A 538 15.44 17.09 -18.22
C GLN A 538 16.16 15.78 -17.90
N ALA A 539 15.67 15.00 -16.93
CA ALA A 539 16.34 13.80 -16.46
C ALA A 539 16.69 12.87 -17.63
N GLU A 540 17.96 12.47 -17.73
CA GLU A 540 18.41 11.54 -18.76
C GLU A 540 17.88 10.13 -18.50
N ASP A 541 17.73 9.34 -19.56
CA ASP A 541 17.40 7.92 -19.44
C ASP A 541 18.61 7.17 -18.84
N THR A 542 18.42 6.54 -17.69
CA THR A 542 19.49 5.82 -16.98
C THR A 542 19.72 4.39 -17.48
N ILE A 543 18.90 3.94 -18.45
CA ILE A 543 18.85 2.55 -18.94
C ILE A 543 20.25 2.03 -19.28
N ASP A 544 20.98 2.74 -20.14
CA ASP A 544 22.26 2.25 -20.66
C ASP A 544 23.41 2.44 -19.66
N LYS A 545 23.35 3.46 -18.80
CA LYS A 545 24.41 3.79 -17.83
C LYS A 545 24.49 2.78 -16.69
N LEU A 546 23.36 2.21 -16.31
CA LEU A 546 23.21 1.37 -15.11
C LEU A 546 22.69 -0.05 -15.43
N ALA A 547 22.77 -0.48 -16.69
CA ALA A 547 22.19 -1.74 -17.18
C ALA A 547 22.71 -3.00 -16.46
N GLU A 548 23.94 -2.97 -15.93
CA GLU A 548 24.55 -4.11 -15.25
C GLU A 548 24.08 -4.28 -13.79
N ILE A 549 23.56 -3.21 -13.17
CA ILE A 549 23.16 -3.21 -11.75
C ILE A 549 22.14 -4.32 -11.43
N PRO A 550 21.03 -4.49 -12.17
CA PRO A 550 20.07 -5.55 -11.89
C PRO A 550 20.69 -6.95 -11.89
N HIS A 551 21.69 -7.20 -12.75
CA HIS A 551 22.36 -8.50 -12.84
C HIS A 551 23.28 -8.77 -11.63
N MET A 552 23.75 -7.73 -10.94
CA MET A 552 24.47 -7.86 -9.67
C MET A 552 23.55 -8.25 -8.51
N LEU A 553 22.25 -7.90 -8.60
CA LEU A 553 21.26 -8.14 -7.54
C LEU A 553 20.45 -9.43 -7.77
N ALA A 554 20.14 -9.76 -9.02
CA ALA A 554 19.30 -10.90 -9.37
C ALA A 554 19.75 -11.61 -10.65
N ASN A 555 19.74 -12.95 -10.61
CA ASN A 555 20.02 -13.78 -11.78
C ASN A 555 18.76 -14.02 -12.62
N VAL A 556 18.45 -13.10 -13.52
CA VAL A 556 17.30 -13.20 -14.44
C VAL A 556 17.78 -13.57 -15.85
N SER A 557 17.55 -14.81 -16.27
CA SER A 557 17.91 -15.28 -17.61
C SER A 557 16.89 -14.83 -18.66
N THR A 558 17.30 -13.99 -19.61
CA THR A 558 16.45 -13.53 -20.73
C THR A 558 15.89 -14.70 -21.55
N ALA A 559 16.66 -15.76 -21.78
CA ALA A 559 16.21 -16.93 -22.52
C ALA A 559 15.07 -17.68 -21.79
N MET A 560 15.19 -17.82 -20.47
CA MET A 560 14.13 -18.40 -19.64
C MET A 560 12.87 -17.53 -19.65
N VAL A 561 13.04 -16.21 -19.48
CA VAL A 561 11.94 -15.24 -19.52
C VAL A 561 11.17 -15.35 -20.83
N LEU A 562 11.86 -15.37 -21.99
CA LEU A 562 11.24 -15.51 -23.29
C LEU A 562 10.49 -16.83 -23.46
N LYS A 563 11.09 -17.95 -23.03
CA LYS A 563 10.47 -19.28 -23.12
C LYS A 563 9.19 -19.36 -22.30
N MET A 564 9.21 -18.87 -21.05
CA MET A 564 8.03 -18.85 -20.19
C MET A 564 6.97 -17.87 -20.68
N THR A 565 7.38 -16.69 -21.17
CA THR A 565 6.45 -15.71 -21.76
C THR A 565 5.68 -16.33 -22.93
N GLU A 566 6.39 -17.00 -23.84
CA GLU A 566 5.79 -17.66 -25.01
C GLU A 566 4.86 -18.82 -24.62
N TYR A 567 5.16 -19.51 -23.52
CA TYR A 567 4.27 -20.53 -22.96
C TYR A 567 2.97 -19.89 -22.45
N PHE A 568 3.07 -18.92 -21.54
CA PHE A 568 1.91 -18.31 -20.88
C PHE A 568 1.06 -17.49 -21.85
N SER A 569 1.65 -16.88 -22.88
CA SER A 569 0.89 -16.12 -23.89
C SER A 569 -0.05 -16.97 -24.74
N ARG A 570 0.09 -18.30 -24.72
CA ARG A 570 -0.80 -19.20 -25.45
C ARG A 570 -2.04 -19.57 -24.64
N LEU A 571 -2.05 -19.32 -23.33
CA LEU A 571 -3.16 -19.71 -22.46
C LEU A 571 -4.42 -18.90 -22.82
N PRO A 572 -5.61 -19.51 -22.88
CA PRO A 572 -6.85 -18.80 -23.22
C PRO A 572 -7.12 -17.59 -22.32
N SER A 573 -6.89 -17.70 -21.01
CA SER A 573 -7.04 -16.60 -20.03
C SER A 573 -6.09 -15.41 -20.24
N GLN A 574 -5.08 -15.57 -21.11
CA GLN A 574 -4.04 -14.58 -21.37
C GLN A 574 -4.16 -13.94 -22.76
N MET A 575 -5.13 -14.34 -23.60
CA MET A 575 -5.24 -13.83 -24.98
C MET A 575 -5.36 -12.31 -25.06
N GLU A 576 -6.03 -11.68 -24.11
CA GLU A 576 -6.21 -10.22 -24.03
C GLU A 576 -5.12 -9.53 -23.19
N THR A 577 -4.23 -10.29 -22.56
CA THR A 577 -3.19 -9.74 -21.69
C THR A 577 -2.00 -9.28 -22.54
N PRO A 578 -1.56 -8.02 -22.44
CA PRO A 578 -0.42 -7.54 -23.22
C PRO A 578 0.82 -8.38 -22.97
N LYS A 579 1.56 -8.73 -24.03
CA LYS A 579 2.72 -9.64 -23.92
C LYS A 579 3.79 -9.15 -22.95
N TRP A 580 3.98 -7.83 -22.82
CA TRP A 580 4.92 -7.26 -21.86
C TRP A 580 4.50 -7.49 -20.40
N VAL A 581 3.19 -7.55 -20.11
CA VAL A 581 2.66 -7.83 -18.77
C VAL A 581 2.91 -9.29 -18.40
N ILE A 582 2.72 -10.19 -19.36
CA ILE A 582 3.05 -11.62 -19.18
C ILE A 582 4.54 -11.76 -18.89
N GLN A 583 5.39 -11.07 -19.67
CA GLN A 583 6.83 -11.08 -19.48
C GLN A 583 7.25 -10.51 -18.13
N ALA A 584 6.63 -9.41 -17.70
CA ALA A 584 6.88 -8.81 -16.39
C ALA A 584 6.50 -9.74 -15.24
N SER A 585 5.36 -10.43 -15.34
CA SER A 585 4.91 -11.39 -14.33
C SER A 585 5.84 -12.60 -14.21
N VAL A 586 6.42 -13.04 -15.33
CA VAL A 586 7.46 -14.08 -15.35
C VAL A 586 8.74 -13.60 -14.64
N ILE A 587 9.18 -12.38 -14.89
CA ILE A 587 10.35 -11.80 -14.21
C ILE A 587 10.11 -11.71 -12.71
N GLU A 588 8.95 -11.21 -12.28
CA GLU A 588 8.57 -11.14 -10.87
C GLU A 588 8.59 -12.52 -10.20
N ALA A 589 8.05 -13.54 -10.86
CA ALA A 589 8.09 -14.92 -10.37
C ALA A 589 9.53 -15.46 -10.25
N ILE A 590 10.43 -15.09 -11.16
CA ILE A 590 11.85 -15.44 -11.08
C ILE A 590 12.53 -14.74 -9.90
N LEU A 591 12.22 -13.46 -9.65
CA LEU A 591 12.74 -12.71 -8.50
C LEU A 591 12.32 -13.36 -7.17
N PHE A 592 11.05 -13.78 -7.04
CA PHE A 592 10.59 -14.55 -5.87
C PHE A 592 11.34 -15.87 -5.69
N GLY A 593 11.81 -16.46 -6.80
CA GLY A 593 12.58 -17.70 -6.81
C GLY A 593 13.83 -17.70 -5.92
N TYR A 594 14.39 -16.53 -5.58
CA TYR A 594 15.57 -16.43 -4.71
C TYR A 594 15.36 -17.10 -3.33
N ARG A 595 14.23 -16.83 -2.68
CA ARG A 595 13.89 -17.47 -1.39
C ARG A 595 13.09 -18.76 -1.58
N LEU A 596 12.24 -18.84 -2.60
CA LEU A 596 11.38 -20.02 -2.80
C LEU A 596 12.18 -21.30 -3.08
N LYS A 597 13.37 -21.21 -3.70
CA LYS A 597 14.23 -22.38 -3.95
C LYS A 597 14.76 -23.05 -2.67
N THR A 598 14.73 -22.34 -1.54
CA THR A 598 15.14 -22.87 -0.22
C THR A 598 13.95 -23.22 0.65
N LEU A 599 12.72 -23.05 0.16
CA LEU A 599 11.51 -23.45 0.89
C LEU A 599 11.39 -24.96 0.90
N ASP A 600 11.60 -25.56 2.06
CA ASP A 600 11.42 -26.99 2.33
C ASP A 600 10.58 -27.12 3.61
N VAL A 601 9.26 -27.19 3.44
CA VAL A 601 8.29 -27.17 4.54
C VAL A 601 8.53 -28.36 5.48
N PHE A 602 8.96 -29.49 4.94
CA PHE A 602 9.14 -30.74 5.67
C PHE A 602 10.60 -31.05 6.02
N SER A 603 11.54 -30.15 5.72
CA SER A 603 12.99 -30.33 5.96
C SER A 603 13.54 -31.65 5.41
N THR A 604 13.03 -32.09 4.25
CA THR A 604 13.38 -33.36 3.60
C THR A 604 14.74 -33.34 2.89
N GLY A 605 15.34 -32.16 2.69
CA GLY A 605 16.60 -31.98 1.98
C GLY A 605 16.47 -32.02 0.46
N GLY A 606 15.26 -32.22 -0.08
CA GLY A 606 14.94 -32.19 -1.50
C GLY A 606 13.95 -31.08 -1.82
N ALA A 607 14.44 -29.89 -2.18
CA ALA A 607 13.58 -28.80 -2.62
C ALA A 607 12.79 -29.20 -3.87
N LEU A 608 11.54 -28.73 -3.98
CA LEU A 608 10.71 -28.92 -5.16
C LEU A 608 11.46 -28.45 -6.42
N GLY A 609 11.33 -29.19 -7.51
CA GLY A 609 12.05 -28.89 -8.75
C GLY A 609 11.86 -27.43 -9.19
N GLU A 610 12.95 -26.76 -9.57
CA GLU A 610 12.98 -25.31 -9.86
C GLU A 610 11.91 -24.86 -10.86
N LYS A 611 11.53 -25.75 -11.78
CA LYS A 611 10.46 -25.54 -12.75
C LYS A 611 9.08 -25.38 -12.10
N TYR A 612 8.75 -26.21 -11.11
CA TYR A 612 7.47 -26.14 -10.39
C TYR A 612 7.34 -24.83 -9.62
N ILE A 613 8.41 -24.43 -8.95
CA ILE A 613 8.47 -23.16 -8.21
C ILE A 613 8.18 -21.98 -9.15
N LYS A 614 8.85 -21.92 -10.31
CA LYS A 614 8.68 -20.83 -11.28
C LYS A 614 7.26 -20.76 -11.83
N TYR A 615 6.64 -21.91 -12.13
CA TYR A 615 5.28 -21.95 -12.65
C TYR A 615 4.23 -21.61 -11.58
N GLY A 616 4.36 -22.18 -10.37
CA GLY A 616 3.50 -21.86 -9.24
C GLY A 616 3.54 -20.38 -8.89
N ALA A 617 4.73 -19.78 -8.89
CA ALA A 617 4.89 -18.34 -8.73
C ALA A 617 4.22 -17.53 -9.86
N CYS A 618 4.33 -17.98 -11.11
CA CYS A 618 3.71 -17.31 -12.25
C CYS A 618 2.19 -17.28 -12.19
N PHE A 619 1.52 -18.30 -11.63
CA PHE A 619 0.06 -18.32 -11.54
C PHE A 619 -0.45 -17.10 -10.75
N TRP A 620 0.21 -16.82 -9.62
CA TRP A 620 -0.09 -15.68 -8.77
C TRP A 620 0.35 -14.34 -9.37
N THR A 621 1.59 -14.24 -9.90
CA THR A 621 2.07 -12.96 -10.45
C THR A 621 1.31 -12.55 -11.71
N LEU A 622 0.95 -13.49 -12.59
CA LEU A 622 0.14 -13.21 -13.78
C LEU A 622 -1.26 -12.76 -13.40
N ALA A 623 -1.92 -13.45 -12.47
CA ALA A 623 -3.24 -13.05 -11.99
C ALA A 623 -3.20 -11.64 -11.38
N ASN A 624 -2.23 -11.38 -10.50
CA ASN A 624 -2.06 -10.11 -9.80
C ASN A 624 -1.77 -8.93 -10.77
N ASN A 625 -0.90 -9.12 -11.75
CA ASN A 625 -0.53 -8.08 -12.71
C ASN A 625 -1.52 -7.91 -13.85
N SER A 626 -2.55 -8.77 -13.94
CA SER A 626 -3.48 -8.73 -15.05
C SER A 626 -4.37 -7.49 -15.09
N SER A 627 -4.62 -6.85 -13.95
CA SER A 627 -5.37 -5.60 -13.81
C SER A 627 -4.73 -4.68 -12.77
N PRO A 628 -4.65 -3.34 -12.97
CA PRO A 628 -4.11 -2.42 -11.95
C PRO A 628 -4.92 -2.43 -10.65
N GLU A 629 -6.19 -2.84 -10.70
CA GLU A 629 -7.08 -2.92 -9.55
C GLU A 629 -6.77 -4.11 -8.63
N TYR A 630 -6.13 -5.15 -9.18
CA TYR A 630 -5.85 -6.42 -8.50
C TYR A 630 -4.57 -6.41 -7.67
N LEU A 631 -3.69 -5.43 -7.86
CA LEU A 631 -2.34 -5.39 -7.29
C LEU A 631 -2.35 -5.46 -5.75
N LEU A 632 -2.30 -6.68 -5.23
CA LEU A 632 -2.16 -7.01 -3.82
C LEU A 632 -0.77 -6.67 -3.32
N SER A 633 -0.65 -6.50 -2.01
CA SER A 633 0.64 -6.43 -1.35
C SER A 633 1.52 -7.63 -1.67
N THR A 634 2.80 -7.36 -1.85
CA THR A 634 3.82 -8.35 -2.21
C THR A 634 3.89 -9.46 -1.18
N TRP A 635 3.70 -9.13 0.10
CA TRP A 635 3.62 -10.11 1.18
C TRP A 635 2.47 -11.10 0.96
N VAL A 636 1.27 -10.65 0.60
CA VAL A 636 0.13 -11.56 0.36
C VAL A 636 0.44 -12.45 -0.84
N VAL A 637 0.85 -11.88 -1.97
CA VAL A 637 1.17 -12.65 -3.18
C VAL A 637 2.26 -13.69 -2.90
N TYR A 638 3.38 -13.27 -2.30
CA TYR A 638 4.49 -14.16 -1.99
C TYR A 638 4.10 -15.26 -0.99
N SER A 639 3.37 -14.92 0.08
CA SER A 639 2.90 -15.90 1.07
C SER A 639 1.92 -16.91 0.46
N MET A 640 1.08 -16.49 -0.49
CA MET A 640 0.21 -17.41 -1.21
C MET A 640 0.98 -18.33 -2.16
N ILE A 641 2.09 -17.85 -2.77
CA ILE A 641 3.00 -18.69 -3.54
C ILE A 641 3.69 -19.73 -2.65
N GLU A 642 4.15 -19.34 -1.46
CA GLU A 642 4.73 -20.26 -0.47
C GLU A 642 3.73 -21.35 -0.08
N LEU A 643 2.46 -20.98 0.14
CA LEU A 643 1.40 -21.95 0.42
C LEU A 643 1.19 -22.91 -0.75
N SER A 644 1.11 -22.41 -1.99
CA SER A 644 0.93 -23.26 -3.18
C SER A 644 2.10 -24.23 -3.37
N ILE A 645 3.35 -23.78 -3.13
CA ILE A 645 4.54 -24.66 -3.20
C ILE A 645 4.53 -25.68 -2.05
N GLY A 646 4.12 -25.27 -0.85
CA GLY A 646 3.94 -26.16 0.29
C GLY A 646 2.91 -27.26 0.02
N ILE A 647 1.79 -26.93 -0.64
CA ILE A 647 0.79 -27.92 -1.08
C ILE A 647 1.42 -28.94 -2.03
N PHE A 648 2.21 -28.52 -3.01
CA PHE A 648 2.87 -29.47 -3.92
C PHE A 648 3.86 -30.41 -3.20
N GLN A 649 4.60 -29.90 -2.21
CA GLN A 649 5.49 -30.72 -1.38
C GLN A 649 4.70 -31.70 -0.50
N GLU A 650 3.59 -31.24 0.06
CA GLU A 650 2.73 -32.06 0.90
C GLU A 650 2.04 -33.18 0.10
N ASP A 651 1.52 -32.87 -1.10
CA ASP A 651 0.97 -33.86 -2.03
C ASP A 651 2.00 -34.96 -2.34
N GLU A 652 3.20 -34.58 -2.77
CA GLU A 652 4.27 -35.53 -3.11
C GLU A 652 4.68 -36.40 -1.90
N LEU A 653 4.75 -35.79 -0.72
CA LEU A 653 5.14 -36.48 0.50
C LEU A 653 4.04 -37.43 0.99
N MET A 654 2.78 -37.01 0.96
CA MET A 654 1.64 -37.81 1.39
C MET A 654 1.41 -38.98 0.43
N GLU A 655 1.48 -38.76 -0.88
CA GLU A 655 1.38 -39.84 -1.86
C GLU A 655 2.47 -40.90 -1.64
N LYS A 656 3.75 -40.51 -1.46
CA LYS A 656 4.84 -41.46 -1.21
C LYS A 656 4.73 -42.18 0.13
N SER A 657 4.35 -41.46 1.18
CA SER A 657 4.38 -41.96 2.55
C SER A 657 3.17 -42.85 2.87
N LEU A 658 1.99 -42.52 2.34
CA LEU A 658 0.75 -43.20 2.67
C LEU A 658 0.56 -44.51 1.91
N VAL A 659 1.06 -44.63 0.67
CA VAL A 659 0.84 -45.81 -0.20
C VAL A 659 1.26 -47.12 0.47
N ASN A 660 2.31 -47.11 1.29
CA ASN A 660 2.87 -48.31 1.92
C ASN A 660 2.35 -48.61 3.35
N LEU A 661 1.32 -47.91 3.81
CA LEU A 661 0.71 -48.15 5.12
C LEU A 661 -0.48 -49.12 5.05
N PRO A 662 -0.71 -49.98 6.05
CA PRO A 662 -1.93 -50.78 6.14
C PRO A 662 -3.19 -49.92 6.31
N ASP A 663 -4.34 -50.37 5.78
CA ASP A 663 -5.60 -49.60 5.85
C ASP A 663 -6.09 -49.28 7.28
N PHE A 664 -5.76 -50.11 8.27
CA PHE A 664 -6.16 -49.88 9.66
C PHE A 664 -5.47 -48.66 10.28
N THR A 665 -4.37 -48.17 9.70
CA THR A 665 -3.64 -47.03 10.23
C THR A 665 -4.30 -45.69 9.88
N THR A 666 -5.26 -45.68 8.96
CA THR A 666 -6.03 -44.47 8.59
C THR A 666 -6.77 -43.89 9.79
N ASP A 667 -7.40 -44.74 10.61
CA ASP A 667 -8.11 -44.30 11.82
C ASP A 667 -7.14 -43.70 12.84
N MET A 668 -5.92 -44.27 12.96
CA MET A 668 -4.87 -43.74 13.83
C MET A 668 -4.31 -42.39 13.38
N ILE A 669 -4.38 -42.08 12.09
CA ILE A 669 -4.00 -40.78 11.54
C ILE A 669 -5.14 -39.78 11.77
N ALA A 670 -6.39 -40.20 11.56
CA ALA A 670 -7.57 -39.38 11.84
C ALA A 670 -7.64 -38.95 13.32
N ASP A 671 -7.46 -39.90 14.25
CA ASP A 671 -7.41 -39.61 15.70
C ASP A 671 -6.34 -38.56 16.03
N TYR A 672 -5.17 -38.64 15.39
CA TYR A 672 -4.08 -37.68 15.61
C TYR A 672 -4.38 -36.29 15.03
N ILE A 673 -5.05 -36.22 13.87
CA ILE A 673 -5.49 -34.94 13.30
C ILE A 673 -6.53 -34.28 14.24
N ASP A 674 -7.47 -35.07 14.77
CA ASP A 674 -8.43 -34.60 15.77
C ASP A 674 -7.74 -34.09 17.04
N GLU A 675 -6.72 -34.81 17.53
CA GLU A 675 -5.89 -34.37 18.65
C GLU A 675 -5.21 -33.02 18.35
N LEU A 676 -4.57 -32.86 17.18
CA LEU A 676 -3.94 -31.59 16.78
C LEU A 676 -4.92 -30.42 16.75
N CYS A 677 -6.13 -30.63 16.23
CA CYS A 677 -7.17 -29.60 16.20
C CYS A 677 -7.65 -29.22 17.61
N ASN A 678 -7.72 -30.19 18.52
CA ASN A 678 -8.20 -29.99 19.89
C ASN A 678 -7.12 -29.46 20.86
N GLU A 679 -5.84 -29.79 20.69
CA GLU A 679 -4.73 -29.24 21.49
C GLU A 679 -4.64 -27.72 21.33
N THR A 680 -4.87 -27.19 20.12
CA THR A 680 -4.98 -25.73 19.90
C THR A 680 -6.18 -25.07 20.61
N ALA A 681 -7.22 -25.83 20.98
CA ALA A 681 -8.38 -25.33 21.71
C ALA A 681 -8.18 -25.36 23.25
N LEU A 682 -7.31 -26.24 23.76
CA LEU A 682 -7.17 -26.57 25.19
C LEU A 682 -6.29 -25.61 26.02
N CYS A 683 -5.80 -24.50 25.46
CA CYS A 683 -5.19 -23.43 26.28
C CYS A 683 -6.20 -22.54 27.04
N LYS A 684 -7.51 -22.80 26.96
CA LYS A 684 -8.53 -22.24 27.85
C LYS A 684 -9.62 -23.29 28.11
N ASP A 685 -9.91 -23.51 29.39
CA ASP A 685 -10.90 -24.45 29.93
C ASP A 685 -10.47 -25.92 30.02
N SER A 686 -9.79 -26.21 31.13
CA SER A 686 -9.72 -27.55 31.71
C SER A 686 -11.09 -27.96 32.29
N SER A 687 -11.86 -28.77 31.57
CA SER A 687 -12.64 -29.87 32.18
C SER A 687 -13.43 -30.73 31.18
N LEU A 688 -13.08 -32.02 31.18
CA LEU A 688 -13.96 -33.21 31.22
C LEU A 688 -14.61 -33.79 29.94
N HIS A 689 -14.39 -35.12 29.86
CA HIS A 689 -15.02 -36.19 29.07
C HIS A 689 -14.60 -36.27 27.58
N GLY A 690 -14.02 -37.36 27.06
CA GLY A 690 -13.99 -38.75 27.51
C GLY A 690 -14.60 -39.63 26.44
N HIS A 691 -13.77 -40.21 25.57
CA HIS A 691 -13.90 -41.49 24.85
C HIS A 691 -13.10 -41.44 23.53
N SER A 692 -12.01 -42.20 23.42
CA SER A 692 -11.64 -42.79 22.14
C SER A 692 -11.13 -44.21 22.36
N SER A 693 -11.52 -45.07 21.43
CA SER A 693 -11.23 -46.49 21.38
C SER A 693 -9.74 -46.71 21.16
N ARG A 694 -9.00 -47.09 22.22
CA ARG A 694 -7.59 -47.48 22.09
C ARG A 694 -7.49 -48.77 21.28
N THR A 695 -7.19 -48.65 20.00
CA THR A 695 -6.62 -49.74 19.20
C THR A 695 -5.30 -50.14 19.85
N ASN A 696 -5.18 -51.40 20.29
CA ASN A 696 -3.99 -51.89 21.01
C ASN A 696 -2.74 -51.77 20.12
N ILE A 697 -1.86 -50.82 20.43
CA ILE A 697 -0.58 -50.54 19.76
C ILE A 697 0.38 -51.76 19.80
N SER A 698 0.09 -52.78 20.62
CA SER A 698 0.93 -53.96 20.84
C SER A 698 1.09 -54.90 19.63
N ASP A 699 0.25 -54.77 18.59
CA ASP A 699 0.25 -55.69 17.43
C ASP A 699 0.79 -55.05 16.13
N VAL A 700 1.27 -53.81 16.17
CA VAL A 700 1.82 -53.10 15.00
C VAL A 700 3.33 -53.35 14.90
N ASN A 701 3.82 -53.76 13.72
CA ASN A 701 5.25 -53.97 13.51
C ASN A 701 6.04 -52.64 13.65
N GLU A 702 7.32 -52.75 14.02
CA GLU A 702 8.18 -51.60 14.34
C GLU A 702 8.41 -50.66 13.14
N GLU A 703 8.43 -51.21 11.92
CA GLU A 703 8.58 -50.46 10.67
C GLU A 703 7.36 -49.56 10.38
N THR A 704 6.15 -50.12 10.51
CA THR A 704 4.88 -49.39 10.40
C THR A 704 4.76 -48.33 11.49
N LEU A 705 5.18 -48.63 12.73
CA LEU A 705 5.17 -47.66 13.81
C LEU A 705 6.11 -46.47 13.52
N THR A 706 7.30 -46.74 12.98
CA THR A 706 8.28 -45.72 12.59
C THR A 706 7.74 -44.83 11.47
N ARG A 707 7.13 -45.44 10.43
CA ARG A 707 6.47 -44.70 9.34
C ARG A 707 5.32 -43.84 9.83
N LEU A 708 4.47 -44.37 10.72
CA LEU A 708 3.36 -43.62 11.29
C LEU A 708 3.84 -42.42 12.10
N LYS A 709 4.92 -42.58 12.88
CA LYS A 709 5.52 -41.47 13.62
C LYS A 709 5.98 -40.36 12.68
N SER A 710 6.70 -40.71 11.60
CA SER A 710 7.15 -39.74 10.60
C SER A 710 5.99 -39.02 9.91
N ILE A 711 4.91 -39.73 9.57
CA ILE A 711 3.72 -39.12 8.95
C ILE A 711 3.03 -38.15 9.92
N ARG A 712 2.91 -38.51 11.20
CA ARG A 712 2.36 -37.62 12.23
C ARG A 712 3.20 -36.35 12.40
N GLU A 713 4.53 -36.47 12.38
CA GLU A 713 5.45 -35.34 12.44
C GLU A 713 5.30 -34.42 11.21
N ASN A 714 5.15 -35.01 10.01
CA ASN A 714 4.92 -34.25 8.78
C ASN A 714 3.57 -33.53 8.79
N ILE A 715 2.49 -34.20 9.18
CA ILE A 715 1.16 -33.58 9.34
C ILE A 715 1.23 -32.42 10.36
N GLY A 716 1.87 -32.62 11.50
CA GLY A 716 2.05 -31.55 12.50
C GLY A 716 2.86 -30.37 11.97
N THR A 717 3.86 -30.63 11.14
CA THR A 717 4.67 -29.59 10.47
C THR A 717 3.85 -28.83 9.44
N TRP A 718 3.03 -29.52 8.65
CA TRP A 718 2.11 -28.91 7.69
C TRP A 718 1.09 -27.99 8.38
N PHE A 719 0.49 -28.44 9.49
CA PHE A 719 -0.44 -27.63 10.27
C PHE A 719 0.22 -26.37 10.82
N ARG A 720 1.42 -26.48 11.39
CA ARG A 720 2.20 -25.33 11.87
C ARG A 720 2.53 -24.36 10.74
N PHE A 721 2.96 -24.87 9.59
CA PHE A 721 3.28 -24.01 8.45
C PHE A 721 2.04 -23.23 7.97
N VAL A 722 0.91 -23.90 7.75
CA VAL A 722 -0.31 -23.26 7.23
C VAL A 722 -0.95 -22.31 8.24
N LEU A 723 -1.00 -22.69 9.52
CA LEU A 723 -1.72 -21.92 10.54
C LEU A 723 -0.84 -20.91 11.26
N ASP A 724 0.48 -21.10 11.33
CA ASP A 724 1.38 -20.21 12.07
C ASP A 724 2.35 -19.48 11.14
N ASP A 725 3.25 -20.20 10.47
CA ASP A 725 4.35 -19.58 9.72
C ASP A 725 3.89 -18.78 8.49
N ASN A 726 2.82 -19.25 7.83
CA ASN A 726 2.26 -18.63 6.63
C ASN A 726 1.11 -17.63 6.91
N LEU A 727 0.79 -17.38 8.19
CA LEU A 727 -0.24 -16.40 8.58
C LEU A 727 0.34 -15.23 9.38
N LYS A 728 -0.36 -14.09 9.34
CA LYS A 728 -0.03 -12.99 10.25
C LYS A 728 -0.54 -13.32 11.65
N ALA A 729 0.19 -12.88 12.67
CA ALA A 729 -0.21 -13.02 14.06
C ALA A 729 -1.58 -12.39 14.40
N ASN A 730 -2.08 -11.46 13.58
CA ASN A 730 -3.32 -10.70 13.81
C ASN A 730 -4.53 -11.20 13.01
N THR A 731 -4.50 -12.40 12.44
CA THR A 731 -5.64 -12.99 11.71
C THR A 731 -6.87 -13.18 12.62
N SER A 732 -8.07 -13.00 12.05
CA SER A 732 -9.34 -13.20 12.76
C SER A 732 -9.44 -14.62 13.35
N PRO A 733 -9.78 -14.79 14.65
CA PRO A 733 -9.96 -16.10 15.25
C PRO A 733 -11.07 -16.94 14.60
N TYR A 734 -12.04 -16.30 13.95
CA TYR A 734 -13.07 -17.01 13.19
C TYR A 734 -12.46 -17.62 11.92
N HIS A 735 -11.82 -16.79 11.09
CA HIS A 735 -11.24 -17.22 9.80
C HIS A 735 -10.11 -18.23 10.00
N ARG A 736 -9.28 -18.06 11.04
CA ARG A 736 -8.25 -19.03 11.41
C ARG A 736 -8.84 -20.41 11.75
N ARG A 737 -9.93 -20.46 12.53
CA ARG A 737 -10.61 -21.72 12.87
C ARG A 737 -11.28 -22.34 11.65
N ASP A 738 -11.85 -21.52 10.78
CA ASP A 738 -12.44 -22.00 9.53
C ASP A 738 -11.39 -22.62 8.58
N LEU A 739 -10.21 -21.99 8.48
CA LEU A 739 -9.06 -22.56 7.77
C LEU A 739 -8.56 -23.86 8.42
N GLN A 740 -8.47 -23.92 9.76
CA GLN A 740 -8.05 -25.13 10.47
C GLN A 740 -8.98 -26.32 10.17
N LYS A 741 -10.30 -26.10 10.18
CA LYS A 741 -11.28 -27.14 9.81
C LYS A 741 -11.12 -27.58 8.37
N GLU A 742 -10.84 -26.65 7.46
CA GLU A 742 -10.58 -27.00 6.06
C GLU A 742 -9.30 -27.82 5.92
N LEU A 743 -8.26 -27.49 6.68
CA LEU A 743 -7.00 -28.20 6.67
C LEU A 743 -7.17 -29.63 7.18
N GLU A 744 -7.92 -29.82 8.26
CA GLU A 744 -8.36 -31.13 8.78
C GLU A 744 -9.06 -31.95 7.70
N MET A 745 -10.12 -31.42 7.08
CA MET A 745 -10.86 -32.11 6.03
C MET A 745 -9.98 -32.48 4.83
N SER A 746 -9.09 -31.57 4.40
CA SER A 746 -8.18 -31.83 3.28
C SER A 746 -7.15 -32.92 3.57
N THR A 747 -6.62 -32.97 4.80
CA THR A 747 -5.61 -33.98 5.20
C THR A 747 -6.25 -35.37 5.35
N LEU A 748 -7.48 -35.41 5.88
CA LEU A 748 -8.29 -36.63 5.94
C LEU A 748 -8.63 -37.14 4.53
N ALA A 749 -9.02 -36.23 3.63
CA ALA A 749 -9.32 -36.57 2.24
C ALA A 749 -8.10 -37.15 1.51
N ALA A 750 -6.90 -36.57 1.68
CA ALA A 750 -5.65 -37.11 1.12
C ALA A 750 -5.37 -38.54 1.62
N THR A 751 -5.67 -38.83 2.89
CA THR A 751 -5.53 -40.18 3.45
C THR A 751 -6.52 -41.18 2.82
N GLN A 752 -7.76 -40.76 2.57
CA GLN A 752 -8.76 -41.57 1.87
C GLN A 752 -8.40 -41.79 0.40
N GLN A 753 -7.88 -40.77 -0.28
CA GLN A 753 -7.44 -40.83 -1.67
C GLN A 753 -6.29 -41.83 -1.85
N ALA A 754 -5.29 -41.79 -0.96
CA ALA A 754 -4.19 -42.77 -0.96
C ALA A 754 -4.67 -44.23 -0.78
N LYS A 755 -5.70 -44.45 0.06
CA LYS A 755 -6.36 -45.76 0.21
C LYS A 755 -7.06 -46.19 -1.08
N ALA A 756 -7.73 -45.28 -1.78
CA ALA A 756 -8.37 -45.56 -3.06
C ALA A 756 -7.35 -45.93 -4.15
N HIS A 757 -6.19 -45.24 -4.19
CA HIS A 757 -5.08 -45.56 -5.11
C HIS A 757 -4.57 -47.01 -4.91
N ARG A 758 -4.39 -47.45 -3.65
CA ARG A 758 -4.04 -48.85 -3.35
C ARG A 758 -5.07 -49.85 -3.88
N SER A 759 -6.36 -49.56 -3.69
CA SER A 759 -7.42 -50.46 -4.18
C SER A 759 -7.44 -50.56 -5.70
N LEU A 760 -7.05 -49.50 -6.42
CA LEU A 760 -6.92 -49.50 -7.87
C LEU A 760 -5.71 -50.34 -8.32
N ASN A 761 -4.55 -50.14 -7.69
CA ASN A 761 -3.32 -50.91 -7.93
C ASN A 761 -3.51 -52.42 -7.77
N ASN A 762 -4.21 -52.84 -6.70
CA ASN A 762 -4.47 -54.26 -6.44
C ASN A 762 -5.39 -54.93 -7.47
N ARG A 763 -6.08 -54.16 -8.33
CA ARG A 763 -7.07 -54.66 -9.30
C ARG A 763 -6.59 -54.68 -10.75
N LEU A 764 -5.45 -54.09 -11.09
CA LEU A 764 -4.88 -54.09 -12.44
C LEU A 764 -4.12 -55.42 -12.71
N PRO A 765 -4.64 -56.37 -13.52
CA PRO A 765 -3.85 -57.51 -14.01
C PRO A 765 -3.00 -57.05 -15.20
N HIS A 766 -1.93 -57.78 -15.52
CA HIS A 766 -1.01 -57.53 -16.64
C HIS A 766 -1.61 -57.61 -18.07
N SER A 767 -2.86 -57.20 -18.31
CA SER A 767 -3.50 -57.18 -19.62
C SER A 767 -4.05 -55.79 -19.97
N GLY A 768 -3.67 -55.27 -21.14
CA GLY A 768 -3.97 -53.92 -21.63
C GLY A 768 -5.42 -53.67 -22.02
N THR A 769 -6.34 -53.64 -21.05
CA THR A 769 -7.71 -53.17 -21.24
C THR A 769 -7.79 -51.65 -20.96
N GLU A 770 -8.43 -50.90 -21.86
CA GLU A 770 -8.46 -49.42 -21.90
C GLU A 770 -9.20 -48.73 -20.74
N CYS A 771 -9.81 -49.43 -19.77
CA CYS A 771 -10.54 -48.78 -18.69
C CYS A 771 -10.62 -49.63 -17.41
N ALA A 772 -9.78 -49.34 -16.42
CA ALA A 772 -9.92 -49.88 -15.07
C ALA A 772 -11.01 -49.09 -14.32
N THR A 773 -12.06 -49.76 -13.88
CA THR A 773 -13.18 -49.16 -13.12
C THR A 773 -13.03 -49.41 -11.63
N VAL A 774 -13.28 -48.38 -10.82
CA VAL A 774 -13.20 -48.47 -9.36
C VAL A 774 -14.56 -48.91 -8.79
N SER A 775 -14.56 -49.87 -7.87
CA SER A 775 -15.76 -50.25 -7.11
C SER A 775 -15.62 -49.72 -5.69
N THR A 776 -15.90 -48.41 -5.52
CA THR A 776 -15.89 -47.73 -4.22
C THR A 776 -17.22 -47.85 -3.47
N GLY A 777 -18.30 -48.26 -4.16
CA GLY A 777 -19.66 -48.24 -3.62
C GLY A 777 -20.30 -46.84 -3.57
N GLN A 778 -19.63 -45.81 -4.08
CA GLN A 778 -20.11 -44.43 -4.17
C GLN A 778 -20.22 -43.99 -5.64
N THR A 779 -21.15 -43.08 -5.95
CA THR A 779 -21.27 -42.47 -7.28
C THR A 779 -20.16 -41.45 -7.51
N PHE A 780 -19.85 -41.17 -8.78
CA PHE A 780 -18.90 -40.12 -9.18
C PHE A 780 -19.25 -38.78 -8.53
N TYR A 781 -20.52 -38.36 -8.60
CA TYR A 781 -20.98 -37.12 -7.97
C TYR A 781 -20.71 -37.09 -6.45
N THR A 782 -21.01 -38.20 -5.76
CA THR A 782 -20.79 -38.27 -4.30
C THR A 782 -19.31 -38.13 -3.96
N TRP A 783 -18.43 -38.85 -4.66
CA TRP A 783 -16.99 -38.75 -4.45
C TRP A 783 -16.47 -37.34 -4.76
N LEU A 784 -16.91 -36.75 -5.88
CA LEU A 784 -16.50 -35.41 -6.31
C LEU A 784 -16.84 -34.36 -5.25
N HIS A 785 -18.03 -34.44 -4.65
CA HIS A 785 -18.52 -33.46 -3.66
C HIS A 785 -18.23 -33.82 -2.19
N THR A 786 -17.49 -34.90 -1.92
CA THR A 786 -17.10 -35.28 -0.54
C THR A 786 -15.59 -35.41 -0.39
N SER A 787 -14.96 -36.44 -0.93
CA SER A 787 -13.51 -36.62 -0.77
C SER A 787 -12.71 -35.72 -1.74
N ALA A 788 -13.07 -35.69 -3.03
CA ALA A 788 -12.24 -35.02 -4.04
C ALA A 788 -12.22 -33.49 -3.88
N VAL A 789 -13.33 -32.89 -3.44
CA VAL A 789 -13.46 -31.44 -3.20
C VAL A 789 -12.50 -30.93 -2.11
N HIS A 790 -12.11 -31.77 -1.16
CA HIS A 790 -11.17 -31.39 -0.10
C HIS A 790 -9.72 -31.75 -0.46
N ASP A 791 -9.51 -32.84 -1.20
CA ASP A 791 -8.19 -33.32 -1.64
C ASP A 791 -7.45 -32.32 -2.55
N VAL A 792 -8.18 -31.63 -3.44
CA VAL A 792 -7.62 -30.60 -4.35
C VAL A 792 -7.12 -29.34 -3.61
N LYS A 793 -7.44 -29.16 -2.33
CA LYS A 793 -6.98 -28.07 -1.43
C LYS A 793 -7.25 -26.64 -1.89
N SER A 794 -7.99 -26.40 -2.97
CA SER A 794 -8.39 -25.04 -3.40
C SER A 794 -9.14 -24.26 -2.31
N ALA A 795 -9.93 -24.95 -1.48
CA ALA A 795 -10.59 -24.32 -0.32
C ALA A 795 -9.60 -23.90 0.78
N VAL A 796 -8.52 -24.65 1.02
CA VAL A 796 -7.42 -24.26 1.95
C VAL A 796 -6.77 -22.97 1.45
N VAL A 797 -6.45 -22.90 0.16
CA VAL A 797 -5.88 -21.69 -0.48
C VAL A 797 -6.86 -20.51 -0.37
N SER A 798 -8.14 -20.74 -0.64
CA SER A 798 -9.18 -19.71 -0.57
C SER A 798 -9.33 -19.12 0.85
N LYS A 799 -9.46 -19.99 1.86
CA LYS A 799 -9.61 -19.58 3.26
C LYS A 799 -8.33 -18.96 3.82
N SER A 800 -7.16 -19.39 3.33
CA SER A 800 -5.88 -18.75 3.67
C SER A 800 -5.77 -17.34 3.10
N LEU A 801 -6.23 -17.11 1.86
CA LEU A 801 -6.32 -15.76 1.30
C LEU A 801 -7.26 -14.86 2.12
N VAL A 802 -8.44 -15.36 2.51
CA VAL A 802 -9.39 -14.64 3.37
C VAL A 802 -8.75 -14.23 4.70
N CYS A 803 -7.98 -15.14 5.32
CA CYS A 803 -7.22 -14.85 6.53
C CYS A 803 -6.23 -13.69 6.38
N LYS A 804 -5.68 -13.51 5.18
CA LYS A 804 -4.66 -12.51 4.85
C LYS A 804 -5.24 -11.16 4.45
N ILE A 805 -6.34 -11.13 3.69
CA ILE A 805 -6.96 -9.88 3.22
C ILE A 805 -7.93 -9.26 4.25
N GLY A 806 -8.33 -10.00 5.29
CA GLY A 806 -9.28 -9.53 6.29
C GLY A 806 -8.75 -8.54 7.33
N ASN A 807 -7.42 -8.33 7.41
CA ASN A 807 -6.78 -7.41 8.37
C ASN A 807 -7.26 -7.59 9.83
N GLY A 808 -7.49 -8.84 10.24
CA GLY A 808 -7.98 -9.20 11.58
C GLY A 808 -9.50 -9.07 11.78
N GLY A 809 -10.22 -8.49 10.82
CA GLY A 809 -11.68 -8.42 10.82
C GLY A 809 -12.36 -9.65 10.22
N ASP A 810 -13.68 -9.74 10.40
CA ASP A 810 -14.50 -10.70 9.65
C ASP A 810 -14.77 -10.13 8.24
N VAL A 811 -14.20 -10.76 7.21
CA VAL A 811 -14.41 -10.41 5.80
C VAL A 811 -15.88 -10.55 5.38
N PHE A 812 -16.59 -11.53 5.94
CA PHE A 812 -17.95 -11.91 5.58
C PHE A 812 -18.87 -11.85 6.83
N PRO A 813 -19.22 -10.65 7.34
CA PRO A 813 -19.98 -10.48 8.57
C PRO A 813 -21.39 -11.09 8.57
N THR A 814 -22.02 -11.33 7.41
CA THR A 814 -23.42 -11.80 7.35
C THR A 814 -23.52 -13.30 7.05
N ALA A 815 -24.59 -13.94 7.54
CA ALA A 815 -24.86 -15.35 7.25
C ALA A 815 -24.94 -15.64 5.74
N ARG A 816 -25.53 -14.71 4.97
CA ARG A 816 -25.63 -14.80 3.51
C ARG A 816 -24.24 -14.78 2.85
N GLU A 817 -23.37 -13.85 3.25
CA GLU A 817 -22.02 -13.76 2.72
C GLU A 817 -21.18 -15.00 3.05
N LYS A 818 -21.25 -15.50 4.30
CA LYS A 818 -20.55 -16.72 4.71
C LYS A 818 -20.99 -17.93 3.89
N TYR A 819 -22.30 -18.08 3.68
CA TYR A 819 -22.85 -19.17 2.87
C TYR A 819 -22.37 -19.11 1.41
N LEU A 820 -22.41 -17.92 0.80
CA LEU A 820 -21.97 -17.74 -0.59
C LEU A 820 -20.46 -17.92 -0.76
N ALA A 821 -19.67 -17.44 0.21
CA ALA A 821 -18.22 -17.68 0.24
C ALA A 821 -17.92 -19.19 0.32
N GLU A 822 -18.53 -19.91 1.25
CA GLU A 822 -18.33 -21.35 1.39
C GLU A 822 -18.74 -22.11 0.12
N LYS A 823 -19.88 -21.75 -0.48
CA LYS A 823 -20.33 -22.31 -1.76
C LYS A 823 -19.30 -22.06 -2.87
N LEU A 824 -18.75 -20.85 -2.96
CA LEU A 824 -17.72 -20.51 -3.95
C LEU A 824 -16.47 -21.36 -3.79
N TRP A 825 -15.95 -21.55 -2.56
CA TRP A 825 -14.74 -22.35 -2.34
C TRP A 825 -14.92 -23.81 -2.73
N ARG A 826 -16.08 -24.40 -2.42
CA ARG A 826 -16.44 -25.76 -2.84
C ARG A 826 -16.51 -25.85 -4.37
N GLN A 827 -17.13 -24.86 -5.00
CA GLN A 827 -17.32 -24.83 -6.45
C GLN A 827 -15.98 -24.68 -7.20
N ILE A 828 -15.08 -23.81 -6.74
CA ILE A 828 -13.70 -23.70 -7.25
C ILE A 828 -12.95 -25.03 -7.10
N SER A 829 -13.18 -25.75 -6.00
CA SER A 829 -12.52 -27.03 -5.74
C SER A 829 -13.04 -28.13 -6.68
N VAL A 830 -14.36 -28.22 -6.89
CA VAL A 830 -14.98 -29.14 -7.86
C VAL A 830 -14.45 -28.87 -9.27
N GLU A 831 -14.52 -27.63 -9.74
CA GLU A 831 -14.00 -27.23 -11.05
C GLU A 831 -12.50 -27.56 -11.18
N GLY A 832 -11.70 -27.21 -10.17
CA GLY A 832 -10.26 -27.48 -10.15
C GLY A 832 -9.92 -28.97 -10.25
N ARG A 833 -10.70 -29.83 -9.57
CA ARG A 833 -10.53 -31.29 -9.65
C ARG A 833 -10.80 -31.80 -11.06
N LEU A 834 -11.88 -31.36 -11.70
CA LEU A 834 -12.24 -31.81 -13.05
C LEU A 834 -11.21 -31.40 -14.10
N TRP A 835 -10.73 -30.15 -14.06
CA TRP A 835 -9.70 -29.69 -14.99
C TRP A 835 -8.35 -30.37 -14.77
N ASN A 836 -7.97 -30.59 -13.51
CA ASN A 836 -6.77 -31.36 -13.19
C ASN A 836 -6.87 -32.79 -13.75
N ASP A 837 -7.99 -33.48 -13.50
CA ASP A 837 -8.21 -34.85 -13.95
C ASP A 837 -8.25 -34.94 -15.47
N PHE A 838 -8.88 -33.98 -16.16
CA PHE A 838 -8.91 -33.90 -17.62
C PHE A 838 -7.49 -33.73 -18.20
N GLY A 839 -6.68 -32.85 -17.62
CA GLY A 839 -5.29 -32.65 -18.04
C GLY A 839 -4.35 -33.80 -17.71
N SER A 840 -4.77 -34.76 -16.88
CA SER A 840 -3.90 -35.80 -16.33
C SER A 840 -4.35 -37.24 -16.61
N ILE A 841 -5.42 -37.46 -17.39
CA ILE A 841 -5.96 -38.79 -17.73
C ILE A 841 -4.85 -39.81 -18.04
N GLU A 842 -3.95 -39.48 -18.97
CA GLU A 842 -2.89 -40.41 -19.39
C GLU A 842 -1.79 -40.59 -18.34
N ARG A 843 -1.42 -39.51 -17.63
CA ARG A 843 -0.44 -39.57 -16.52
C ARG A 843 -0.97 -40.48 -15.41
N ASP A 844 -2.21 -40.26 -15.00
CA ASP A 844 -2.83 -40.98 -13.90
C ASP A 844 -3.05 -42.44 -14.25
N ARG A 845 -3.39 -42.73 -15.51
CA ARG A 845 -3.45 -44.10 -16.04
C ARG A 845 -2.10 -44.82 -15.92
N LEU A 846 -0.99 -44.14 -16.26
CA LEU A 846 0.36 -44.72 -16.16
C LEU A 846 0.85 -44.85 -14.72
N ALA A 847 0.54 -43.88 -13.87
CA ALA A 847 0.89 -43.87 -12.45
C ALA A 847 -0.06 -44.72 -11.58
N SER A 848 -1.16 -45.21 -12.17
CA SER A 848 -2.26 -45.88 -11.45
C SER A 848 -2.86 -45.02 -10.34
N ASN A 849 -2.94 -43.70 -10.58
CA ASN A 849 -3.63 -42.75 -9.72
C ASN A 849 -5.12 -42.74 -10.04
N LEU A 850 -5.96 -42.45 -9.04
CA LEU A 850 -7.41 -42.37 -9.23
C LEU A 850 -7.76 -41.07 -9.97
N ASN A 851 -8.40 -41.22 -11.12
CA ASN A 851 -8.92 -40.14 -11.95
C ASN A 851 -10.45 -40.24 -12.05
N SER A 852 -11.12 -39.10 -12.29
CA SER A 852 -12.56 -39.01 -12.55
C SER A 852 -13.06 -40.04 -13.56
N VAL A 853 -12.28 -40.34 -14.63
CA VAL A 853 -12.70 -41.29 -15.68
C VAL A 853 -12.72 -42.75 -15.23
N ASN A 854 -12.20 -43.08 -14.05
CA ASN A 854 -12.23 -44.46 -13.52
C ASN A 854 -13.58 -44.83 -12.87
N PHE A 855 -14.52 -43.90 -12.78
CA PHE A 855 -15.85 -44.17 -12.26
C PHE A 855 -16.75 -44.84 -13.33
N PRO A 856 -17.58 -45.83 -12.95
CA PRO A 856 -18.40 -46.60 -13.91
C PRO A 856 -19.31 -45.75 -14.81
N GLU A 857 -19.71 -44.56 -14.35
CA GLU A 857 -20.53 -43.60 -15.09
C GLU A 857 -19.89 -43.17 -16.42
N PHE A 858 -18.56 -43.09 -16.49
CA PHE A 858 -17.82 -42.69 -17.71
C PHE A 858 -17.63 -43.84 -18.71
N SER A 859 -17.55 -45.08 -18.23
CA SER A 859 -17.22 -46.26 -19.04
C SER A 859 -18.45 -47.05 -19.50
N SER A 860 -19.67 -46.61 -19.16
CA SER A 860 -20.89 -47.33 -19.54
C SER A 860 -21.08 -47.31 -21.07
N PRO A 861 -21.51 -48.42 -21.70
CA PRO A 861 -21.70 -48.46 -23.16
C PRO A 861 -22.65 -47.37 -23.67
N GLN A 862 -23.65 -47.01 -22.86
CA GLN A 862 -24.62 -45.98 -23.21
C GLN A 862 -24.03 -44.56 -23.11
N SER A 863 -23.21 -44.29 -22.09
CA SER A 863 -22.49 -43.01 -21.95
C SER A 863 -21.54 -42.79 -23.13
N LEU A 864 -20.77 -43.81 -23.51
CA LEU A 864 -19.83 -43.74 -24.63
C LEU A 864 -20.52 -43.51 -25.99
N LEU A 865 -21.75 -44.00 -26.15
CA LEU A 865 -22.55 -43.81 -27.36
C LEU A 865 -23.18 -42.42 -27.44
N LEU A 866 -23.64 -41.86 -26.31
CA LEU A 866 -24.42 -40.61 -26.28
C LEU A 866 -23.54 -39.37 -26.05
N ASP A 867 -22.58 -39.47 -25.15
CA ASP A 867 -21.85 -38.32 -24.58
C ASP A 867 -20.38 -38.27 -25.05
N GLY A 868 -19.95 -39.25 -25.86
CA GLY A 868 -18.60 -39.34 -26.45
C GLY A 868 -17.60 -40.12 -25.59
N ASP A 869 -16.32 -40.04 -25.94
CA ASP A 869 -15.26 -40.68 -25.15
C ASP A 869 -15.14 -40.05 -23.74
N VAL A 870 -14.44 -40.74 -22.83
CA VAL A 870 -14.32 -40.32 -21.43
C VAL A 870 -13.72 -38.92 -21.26
N GLY A 871 -12.83 -38.49 -22.16
CA GLY A 871 -12.26 -37.14 -22.16
C GLY A 871 -13.29 -36.09 -22.58
N THR A 872 -14.07 -36.37 -23.63
CA THR A 872 -15.19 -35.52 -24.07
C THR A 872 -16.22 -35.34 -22.95
N GLN A 873 -16.60 -36.43 -22.28
CA GLN A 873 -17.53 -36.39 -21.15
C GLN A 873 -17.00 -35.53 -19.99
N LEU A 874 -15.73 -35.73 -19.59
CA LEU A 874 -15.12 -34.98 -18.50
C LEU A 874 -14.98 -33.48 -18.82
N LEU A 875 -14.66 -33.13 -20.07
CA LEU A 875 -14.61 -31.74 -20.54
C LEU A 875 -15.97 -31.05 -20.40
N GLN A 876 -17.05 -31.71 -20.82
CA GLN A 876 -18.41 -31.14 -20.71
C GLN A 876 -18.80 -30.86 -19.26
N LEU A 877 -18.42 -31.76 -18.33
CA LEU A 877 -18.66 -31.56 -16.90
C LEU A 877 -17.81 -30.40 -16.35
N ALA A 878 -16.53 -30.32 -16.72
CA ALA A 878 -15.66 -29.21 -16.32
C ALA A 878 -16.20 -27.85 -16.80
N GLU A 879 -16.68 -27.77 -18.05
CA GLU A 879 -17.33 -26.58 -18.61
C GLU A 879 -18.65 -26.22 -17.92
N TYR A 880 -19.42 -27.21 -17.48
CA TYR A 880 -20.63 -26.99 -16.69
C TYR A 880 -20.29 -26.39 -15.32
N GLU A 881 -19.37 -27.02 -14.59
CA GLU A 881 -18.98 -26.56 -13.25
C GLU A 881 -18.29 -25.19 -13.28
N HIS A 882 -17.55 -24.88 -14.35
CA HIS A 882 -17.01 -23.54 -14.60
C HIS A 882 -18.09 -22.44 -14.64
N LYS A 883 -19.22 -22.69 -15.32
CA LYS A 883 -20.35 -21.76 -15.36
C LYS A 883 -20.97 -21.58 -13.96
N CYS A 884 -21.05 -22.67 -13.19
CA CYS A 884 -21.51 -22.64 -11.80
C CYS A 884 -20.56 -21.83 -10.90
N THR A 885 -19.24 -21.95 -11.07
CA THR A 885 -18.24 -21.16 -10.33
C THR A 885 -18.38 -19.68 -10.62
N LEU A 886 -18.48 -19.30 -11.89
CA LEU A 886 -18.69 -17.90 -12.29
C LEU A 886 -19.97 -17.31 -11.69
N SER A 887 -21.06 -18.08 -11.69
CA SER A 887 -22.31 -17.65 -11.04
C SER A 887 -22.11 -17.40 -9.54
N CYS A 888 -21.44 -18.30 -8.82
CA CYS A 888 -21.19 -18.15 -7.39
C CYS A 888 -20.27 -16.95 -7.09
N LEU A 889 -19.26 -16.73 -7.92
CA LEU A 889 -18.36 -15.59 -7.80
C LEU A 889 -19.14 -14.28 -7.98
N ASN A 890 -19.95 -14.19 -9.03
CA ASN A 890 -20.76 -13.00 -9.33
C ASN A 890 -21.77 -12.68 -8.22
N ASP A 891 -22.44 -13.70 -7.66
CA ASP A 891 -23.37 -13.50 -6.55
C ASP A 891 -22.69 -12.89 -5.32
N LEU A 892 -21.46 -13.32 -5.02
CA LEU A 892 -20.70 -12.82 -3.87
C LEU A 892 -20.11 -11.43 -4.15
N THR A 893 -19.51 -11.20 -5.31
CA THR A 893 -18.90 -9.92 -5.68
C THR A 893 -19.94 -8.81 -5.73
N GLN A 894 -21.14 -9.07 -6.26
CA GLN A 894 -22.24 -8.09 -6.28
C GLN A 894 -22.63 -7.61 -4.87
N ILE A 895 -22.66 -8.52 -3.88
CA ILE A 895 -22.96 -8.16 -2.48
C ILE A 895 -21.83 -7.33 -1.88
N LEU A 896 -20.58 -7.72 -2.13
CA LEU A 896 -19.42 -6.98 -1.64
C LEU A 896 -19.36 -5.57 -2.24
N ASP A 897 -19.60 -5.43 -3.53
CA ASP A 897 -19.57 -4.14 -4.24
C ASP A 897 -20.69 -3.21 -3.74
N SER A 898 -21.92 -3.73 -3.62
CA SER A 898 -23.07 -2.95 -3.11
C SER A 898 -22.94 -2.51 -1.64
N THR A 899 -22.01 -3.11 -0.88
CA THR A 899 -21.72 -2.76 0.52
C THR A 899 -20.40 -2.00 0.68
N GLY A 900 -19.81 -1.50 -0.41
CA GLY A 900 -18.60 -0.68 -0.40
C GLY A 900 -17.30 -1.48 -0.16
N ARG A 901 -17.34 -2.81 -0.32
CA ARG A 901 -16.20 -3.72 -0.15
C ARG A 901 -15.60 -4.17 -1.49
N GLN A 902 -15.56 -3.25 -2.47
CA GLN A 902 -15.08 -3.50 -3.83
C GLN A 902 -13.65 -4.06 -3.86
N THR A 903 -12.77 -3.62 -2.95
CA THR A 903 -11.41 -4.16 -2.84
C THR A 903 -11.39 -5.67 -2.59
N ILE A 904 -12.25 -6.17 -1.70
CA ILE A 904 -12.34 -7.62 -1.41
C ILE A 904 -12.88 -8.35 -2.65
N SER A 905 -13.92 -7.82 -3.28
CA SER A 905 -14.48 -8.34 -4.54
C SER A 905 -13.41 -8.52 -5.62
N LEU A 906 -12.58 -7.49 -5.83
CA LEU A 906 -11.47 -7.52 -6.78
C LEU A 906 -10.42 -8.60 -6.44
N TYR A 907 -10.08 -8.79 -5.17
CA TYR A 907 -9.13 -9.82 -4.76
C TYR A 907 -9.65 -11.24 -4.96
N LEU A 908 -10.95 -11.47 -4.79
CA LEU A 908 -11.57 -12.77 -5.10
C LEU A 908 -11.55 -13.06 -6.60
N GLN A 909 -11.81 -12.06 -7.44
CA GLN A 909 -11.72 -12.20 -8.89
C GLN A 909 -10.29 -12.48 -9.35
N MET A 910 -9.30 -11.77 -8.77
CA MET A 910 -7.88 -12.03 -9.02
C MET A 910 -7.51 -13.47 -8.66
N TYR A 911 -7.92 -13.94 -7.47
CA TYR A 911 -7.64 -15.30 -7.05
C TYR A 911 -8.30 -16.34 -7.97
N TYR A 912 -9.56 -16.14 -8.37
CA TYR A 912 -10.19 -17.03 -9.33
C TYR A 912 -9.44 -17.06 -10.68
N ARG A 913 -8.91 -15.93 -11.14
CA ARG A 913 -8.03 -15.89 -12.31
C ARG A 913 -6.75 -16.71 -12.14
N CYS A 914 -6.15 -16.72 -10.93
CA CYS A 914 -5.04 -17.61 -10.60
C CYS A 914 -5.44 -19.09 -10.78
N CYS A 915 -6.62 -19.49 -10.29
CA CYS A 915 -7.15 -20.85 -10.47
C CYS A 915 -7.35 -21.20 -11.95
N VAL A 916 -7.86 -20.28 -12.77
CA VAL A 916 -8.03 -20.50 -14.22
C VAL A 916 -6.67 -20.73 -14.89
N ILE A 917 -5.67 -19.90 -14.58
CA ILE A 917 -4.30 -20.05 -15.14
C ILE A 917 -3.69 -21.41 -14.76
N TYR A 918 -3.89 -21.85 -13.51
CA TYR A 918 -3.50 -23.19 -13.05
C TYR A 918 -4.18 -24.28 -13.87
N SER A 919 -5.51 -24.26 -13.97
CA SER A 919 -6.30 -25.26 -14.71
C SER A 919 -5.88 -25.36 -16.17
N GLU A 920 -5.72 -24.22 -16.87
CA GLU A 920 -5.24 -24.20 -18.26
C GLU A 920 -3.82 -24.77 -18.42
N THR A 921 -2.97 -24.55 -17.41
CA THR A 921 -1.61 -25.11 -17.36
C THR A 921 -1.64 -26.63 -17.19
N CYS A 922 -2.50 -27.15 -16.32
CA CYS A 922 -2.70 -28.58 -16.13
C CYS A 922 -3.12 -29.27 -17.44
N VAL A 923 -4.11 -28.70 -18.15
CA VAL A 923 -4.61 -29.24 -19.42
C VAL A 923 -3.54 -29.22 -20.51
N LYS A 924 -2.78 -28.13 -20.65
CA LYS A 924 -1.78 -28.02 -21.71
C LYS A 924 -0.51 -28.82 -21.49
N TYR A 925 -0.10 -29.01 -20.24
CA TYR A 925 1.23 -29.54 -19.94
C TYR A 925 1.22 -30.99 -19.46
N ALA A 926 0.04 -31.59 -19.20
CA ALA A 926 -0.05 -32.83 -18.43
C ALA A 926 0.93 -32.77 -17.25
N PHE A 927 0.78 -31.75 -16.39
CA PHE A 927 1.85 -31.12 -15.59
C PHE A 927 2.61 -32.02 -14.58
N GLY A 928 2.37 -33.33 -14.59
CA GLY A 928 3.21 -34.36 -13.97
C GLY A 928 3.80 -35.46 -14.90
N SER A 929 3.66 -35.41 -16.22
CA SER A 929 4.10 -36.48 -17.14
C SER A 929 5.50 -36.31 -17.74
N THR A 930 6.06 -35.09 -17.77
CA THR A 930 7.37 -34.79 -18.41
C THR A 930 8.51 -34.48 -17.43
N THR A 931 8.32 -34.81 -16.16
CA THR A 931 9.30 -34.62 -15.08
C THR A 931 9.56 -35.91 -14.29
N ALA A 932 8.89 -37.01 -14.65
CA ALA A 932 9.14 -38.35 -14.13
C ALA A 932 10.28 -39.09 -14.90
N THR A 933 11.22 -38.35 -15.49
CA THR A 933 12.47 -38.88 -16.06
C THR A 933 13.65 -38.03 -15.63
#